data_AF-A0A830HFN1-F1
#
_entry.id   AF-A0A830HFN1-F1
#
_cell.length_a   1.000
_cell.length_b   1.000
_cell.length_c   1.000
_cell.angle_alpha   90.00
_cell.angle_beta   90.00
_cell.angle_gamma   90.00
#
_symmetry.space_group_name_H-M   'P 1'
#
loop_
_entity.id
_entity.type
_entity.pdbx_description
1 polymer ?
#
loop_
_entity_poly.entity_id
_entity_poly.type
_entity_poly.pdbx_seq_one_letter_code
_entity_poly.pdbx_strand_id
1 'polypeptide(L)'
;MAGCVSAPSVPDTLATSLQSQLDFVSIDGMDPTLANGMKVYYEREVPFELRSQDSGDDDPQEVGALEAIKVRIVVSSDMETGVSGSAAPGVVVELSSESNLFFHYTHEMDSVRFSDVAQTQKLMVDYGEYPNVLLRMLNHCIKEPHTHLAVFVMKNDGKARLDFIQNMEYKFVELLSVEFAASDEETVRKQITYRYNNVKAKLALLSARLADVNALVKLKNPSLLLQKVAVSKTASCHSVALYGSGVACNGGSSLLAAQPCENQAGTPTQTRTVAQDPPQELSEEANPQQLLDTGLAFAGCLTTSPPQPKRVAVLLSGGVDSSVALHLLKRAGHEVTAFYLKIWFQEDFRNTWNACPWEEDLEFAQAAAKLAGVEVEVVPLTDAYWDRVVAHAIHEVQNGRTPNPDVLCNSRVKFGAFLEHVQNDEREFEYVASGHYARVEHDPNKMRPSRLLPCADNVKDQTYFLSQLTQAQLSRVLFPLSHLSKAQVRTLATSMQIPAADRKDSQGICFLGKVPWNEFVKEHCGTAPGPIVERETGDVLGEHNGVWFHTIGQRRGLRLSGGPWYVVEKDIGRRVVYVSRQYHDEAYRGTRRTVGVREGSWVEGEAPPSGEVLLKVRHGPERYRALLTWRDNNARDRGVLRLLDDVDDQGLAPGQFAVLYECEEPHACLGGGVMEAYSDD
;
A
#
# COMPACT_ATOMS: atom_id res chain seq x y z
N MET A 1 20.56 20.94 69.27
CA MET A 1 20.45 22.24 68.57
C MET A 1 21.55 22.33 67.53
N ALA A 2 21.15 22.38 66.27
CA ALA A 2 21.86 22.78 65.04
C ALA A 2 21.07 22.07 63.93
N GLY A 3 20.11 22.66 63.22
CA GLY A 3 19.97 24.03 62.76
C GLY A 3 19.87 23.97 61.24
N CYS A 4 18.77 23.41 60.73
CA CYS A 4 18.47 23.27 59.30
C CYS A 4 18.51 24.64 58.61
N VAL A 5 19.32 24.76 57.55
CA VAL A 5 19.25 25.88 56.61
C VAL A 5 18.48 25.42 55.39
N SER A 6 17.32 26.06 55.19
CA SER A 6 16.36 25.90 54.11
C SER A 6 16.96 26.22 52.74
N ALA A 7 16.61 25.40 51.74
CA ALA A 7 16.84 25.68 50.32
C ALA A 7 16.17 27.01 49.91
N PRO A 8 16.75 27.76 48.95
CA PRO A 8 16.16 29.01 48.48
C PRO A 8 14.83 28.71 47.76
N SER A 9 13.78 29.40 48.19
CA SER A 9 12.47 29.38 47.55
C SER A 9 12.57 29.89 46.13
N VAL A 10 12.02 29.11 45.19
CA VAL A 10 11.76 29.55 43.82
C VAL A 10 10.80 30.75 43.91
N PRO A 11 11.07 31.89 43.24
CA PRO A 11 10.17 33.03 43.31
C PRO A 11 8.80 32.68 42.72
N ASP A 12 7.74 32.90 43.52
CA ASP A 12 6.33 32.62 43.22
C ASP A 12 5.81 33.21 41.90
N THR A 13 6.56 34.13 41.28
CA THR A 13 6.26 34.70 39.96
C THR A 13 6.36 33.71 38.80
N LEU A 14 7.09 32.59 38.94
CA LEU A 14 7.16 31.55 37.90
C LEU A 14 6.00 30.54 37.99
N ALA A 15 5.45 30.33 39.18
CA ALA A 15 4.29 29.45 39.37
C ALA A 15 3.01 30.08 38.78
N THR A 16 2.94 31.41 38.73
CA THR A 16 1.78 32.13 38.17
C THR A 16 1.76 32.15 36.64
N SER A 17 2.88 31.93 35.93
CA SER A 17 2.86 31.86 34.44
C SER A 17 2.41 30.49 33.91
N LEU A 18 2.49 29.43 34.74
CA LEU A 18 2.07 28.08 34.37
C LEU A 18 0.54 27.88 34.34
N GLN A 19 -0.22 28.86 34.85
CA GLN A 19 -1.69 28.90 34.83
C GLN A 19 -2.18 30.04 33.93
N SER A 20 -1.88 30.00 32.64
CA SER A 20 -2.80 30.60 31.68
C SER A 20 -4.05 29.72 31.64
N GLN A 21 -5.00 29.98 32.55
CA GLN A 21 -6.36 29.47 32.45
C GLN A 21 -7.02 30.15 31.23
N LEU A 22 -6.75 29.62 30.04
CA LEU A 22 -7.59 29.86 28.89
C LEU A 22 -8.82 28.98 29.10
N ASP A 23 -9.96 29.64 29.28
CA ASP A 23 -11.23 29.02 29.59
C ASP A 23 -11.81 28.35 28.33
N PHE A 24 -11.34 27.14 28.01
CA PHE A 24 -11.79 26.37 26.83
C PHE A 24 -13.32 26.15 26.83
N VAL A 25 -13.94 26.18 28.01
CA VAL A 25 -15.40 26.08 28.20
C VAL A 25 -16.13 27.23 27.49
N SER A 26 -15.52 28.43 27.40
CA SER A 26 -16.11 29.58 26.71
C SER A 26 -16.08 29.48 25.19
N ILE A 27 -15.15 28.68 24.62
CA ILE A 27 -15.00 28.50 23.17
C ILE A 27 -15.92 27.39 22.68
N ASP A 28 -16.07 26.30 23.44
CA ASP A 28 -17.01 25.22 23.10
C ASP A 28 -18.47 25.71 23.16
N GLY A 29 -18.79 26.65 24.06
CA GLY A 29 -20.09 27.33 24.11
C GLY A 29 -20.37 28.31 22.95
N MET A 30 -19.38 28.58 22.09
CA MET A 30 -19.53 29.37 20.85
C MET A 30 -19.66 28.48 19.60
N ASP A 31 -19.61 27.16 19.73
CA ASP A 31 -19.83 26.25 18.61
C ASP A 31 -21.31 26.33 18.17
N PRO A 32 -21.60 26.87 16.97
CA PRO A 32 -22.99 27.04 16.53
C PRO A 32 -23.72 25.70 16.36
N THR A 33 -22.99 24.59 16.21
CA THR A 33 -23.54 23.24 16.04
C THR A 33 -23.99 22.61 17.35
N LEU A 34 -23.41 23.03 18.49
CA LEU A 34 -23.68 22.44 19.81
C LEU A 34 -24.79 23.18 20.59
N ALA A 35 -25.32 24.27 20.05
CA ALA A 35 -26.27 25.17 20.72
C ALA A 35 -27.61 24.52 21.12
N ASN A 36 -27.93 23.32 20.61
CA ASN A 36 -29.24 22.66 20.76
C ASN A 36 -29.20 21.30 21.50
N GLY A 37 -28.23 21.06 22.40
CA GLY A 37 -28.14 19.78 23.13
C GLY A 37 -27.57 18.62 22.31
N MET A 38 -26.96 18.96 21.17
CA MET A 38 -26.30 18.05 20.25
C MET A 38 -24.88 17.72 20.75
N LYS A 39 -24.45 16.46 20.63
CA LYS A 39 -23.10 15.99 21.00
C LYS A 39 -22.32 15.55 19.78
N VAL A 40 -21.03 15.89 19.75
CA VAL A 40 -20.10 15.38 18.73
C VAL A 40 -19.88 13.88 18.96
N TYR A 41 -20.30 13.07 18.00
CA TYR A 41 -20.13 11.62 18.01
C TYR A 41 -18.85 11.19 17.30
N TYR A 42 -18.46 11.92 16.25
CA TYR A 42 -17.25 11.67 15.46
C TYR A 42 -16.71 12.98 14.89
N GLU A 43 -15.39 13.19 14.96
CA GLU A 43 -14.73 14.33 14.33
C GLU A 43 -13.33 13.93 13.86
N ARG A 44 -13.12 13.87 12.53
CA ARG A 44 -11.82 13.59 11.90
C ARG A 44 -11.73 14.18 10.50
N GLU A 45 -10.51 14.38 10.02
CA GLU A 45 -10.25 14.65 8.61
C GLU A 45 -10.25 13.34 7.81
N VAL A 46 -10.90 13.38 6.65
CA VAL A 46 -11.07 12.25 5.74
C VAL A 46 -10.70 12.68 4.33
N PRO A 47 -9.89 11.90 3.59
CA PRO A 47 -9.55 12.22 2.21
C PRO A 47 -10.76 12.02 1.30
N PHE A 48 -11.28 13.11 0.73
CA PHE A 48 -12.39 13.11 -0.22
C PHE A 48 -11.90 13.47 -1.61
N GLU A 49 -12.44 12.81 -2.63
CA GLU A 49 -12.29 13.21 -4.03
C GLU A 49 -13.43 14.18 -4.38
N LEU A 50 -13.13 15.47 -4.48
CA LEU A 50 -14.11 16.51 -4.76
C LEU A 50 -14.34 16.66 -6.27
N ARG A 51 -15.58 16.51 -6.74
CA ARG A 51 -15.96 16.68 -8.16
C ARG A 51 -17.01 17.79 -8.30
N SER A 52 -16.88 18.62 -9.33
CA SER A 52 -17.91 19.57 -9.79
C SER A 52 -18.74 18.92 -10.90
N GLN A 53 -20.08 19.04 -10.81
CA GLN A 53 -20.98 18.66 -11.90
C GLN A 53 -21.63 19.92 -12.48
N ASP A 54 -21.14 20.35 -13.65
CA ASP A 54 -21.79 21.39 -14.43
C ASP A 54 -23.05 20.84 -15.12
N SER A 55 -24.15 21.58 -14.98
CA SER A 55 -25.45 21.23 -15.55
C SER A 55 -25.41 21.35 -17.08
N GLY A 56 -25.04 20.29 -17.79
CA GLY A 56 -25.00 20.30 -19.25
C GLY A 56 -24.78 18.97 -19.99
N ASP A 57 -23.93 18.05 -19.53
CA ASP A 57 -23.53 16.87 -20.34
C ASP A 57 -23.47 15.56 -19.54
N ASP A 58 -23.82 14.45 -20.22
CA ASP A 58 -23.78 13.07 -19.74
C ASP A 58 -22.47 12.36 -20.17
N ASP A 59 -21.34 13.08 -20.11
CA ASP A 59 -19.97 12.61 -20.48
C ASP A 59 -18.93 13.00 -19.38
N PRO A 60 -17.70 12.42 -19.35
CA PRO A 60 -17.04 12.01 -18.12
C PRO A 60 -16.61 13.18 -17.22
N GLN A 61 -17.05 13.09 -15.97
CA GLN A 61 -16.79 14.01 -14.87
C GLN A 61 -15.30 14.39 -14.72
N GLU A 62 -15.03 15.67 -14.44
CA GLU A 62 -13.72 16.15 -14.01
C GLU A 62 -13.15 15.24 -12.92
N VAL A 63 -11.90 14.76 -13.10
CA VAL A 63 -11.21 13.97 -12.07
C VAL A 63 -11.02 14.85 -10.85
N GLY A 64 -11.69 14.48 -9.76
CA GLY A 64 -11.78 15.32 -8.59
C GLY A 64 -10.45 15.51 -7.86
N ALA A 65 -10.28 16.65 -7.19
CA ALA A 65 -9.13 16.89 -6.34
C ALA A 65 -9.27 16.10 -5.03
N LEU A 66 -8.22 15.40 -4.63
CA LEU A 66 -8.16 14.74 -3.32
C LEU A 66 -7.85 15.78 -2.25
N GLU A 67 -8.83 16.07 -1.40
CA GLU A 67 -8.74 17.06 -0.34
C GLU A 67 -9.05 16.43 1.03
N ALA A 68 -8.32 16.84 2.06
CA ALA A 68 -8.66 16.46 3.44
C ALA A 68 -9.86 17.30 3.91
N ILE A 69 -11.02 16.66 4.00
CA ILE A 69 -12.25 17.29 4.47
C ILE A 69 -12.47 16.91 5.93
N LYS A 70 -12.70 17.92 6.76
CA LYS A 70 -13.05 17.73 8.15
C LYS A 70 -14.52 17.32 8.24
N VAL A 71 -14.75 16.10 8.71
CA VAL A 71 -16.07 15.50 8.87
C VAL A 71 -16.43 15.46 10.34
N ARG A 72 -17.60 16.00 10.67
CA ARG A 72 -18.16 15.99 12.02
C ARG A 72 -19.54 15.36 12.00
N ILE A 73 -19.72 14.26 12.74
CA ILE A 73 -21.02 13.63 12.97
C ILE A 73 -21.51 14.06 14.34
N VAL A 74 -22.69 14.65 14.38
CA VAL A 74 -23.32 15.18 15.58
C VAL A 74 -24.67 14.50 15.76
N VAL A 75 -24.93 14.08 16.98
CA VAL A 75 -26.13 13.31 17.34
C VAL A 75 -26.82 14.00 18.51
N SER A 76 -28.15 14.10 18.46
CA SER A 76 -28.92 14.63 19.59
C SER A 76 -28.86 13.71 20.80
N SER A 77 -28.78 14.29 22.01
CA SER A 77 -28.58 13.60 23.30
C SER A 77 -29.60 12.50 23.62
N ASP A 78 -30.76 12.53 22.97
CA ASP A 78 -31.88 11.61 23.23
C ASP A 78 -31.68 10.22 22.59
N MET A 79 -30.63 10.01 21.79
CA MET A 79 -30.28 8.70 21.22
C MET A 79 -29.76 7.68 22.25
N GLU A 80 -29.17 8.12 23.37
CA GLU A 80 -28.58 7.20 24.37
C GLU A 80 -29.62 6.66 25.36
N THR A 81 -30.77 7.31 25.50
CA THR A 81 -31.84 6.92 26.42
C THR A 81 -33.12 6.70 25.65
N GLY A 82 -33.44 5.45 25.32
CA GLY A 82 -34.65 5.05 24.58
C GLY A 82 -35.98 5.38 25.28
N VAL A 83 -36.28 6.66 25.44
CA VAL A 83 -37.51 7.19 26.02
C VAL A 83 -38.34 7.81 24.90
N SER A 84 -39.45 7.14 24.61
CA SER A 84 -40.48 7.53 23.67
C SER A 84 -41.21 8.80 24.13
N GLY A 85 -41.28 9.84 23.28
CA GLY A 85 -42.28 10.92 23.46
C GLY A 85 -41.99 12.27 22.82
N SER A 86 -40.79 12.50 22.30
CA SER A 86 -40.38 13.74 21.62
C SER A 86 -39.77 13.40 20.26
N ALA A 87 -39.91 14.28 19.28
CA ALA A 87 -39.48 14.07 17.89
C ALA A 87 -38.07 13.45 17.81
N ALA A 88 -37.91 12.40 16.99
CA ALA A 88 -36.73 11.56 16.99
C ALA A 88 -35.43 12.38 16.81
N PRO A 89 -34.37 12.09 17.59
CA PRO A 89 -33.09 12.78 17.51
C PRO A 89 -32.50 12.69 16.10
N GLY A 90 -32.24 13.85 15.49
CA GLY A 90 -31.63 13.94 14.15
C GLY A 90 -30.13 13.63 14.18
N VAL A 91 -29.65 12.94 13.15
CA VAL A 91 -28.22 12.80 12.85
C VAL A 91 -27.83 13.92 11.90
N VAL A 92 -26.85 14.74 12.30
CA VAL A 92 -26.32 15.80 11.46
C VAL A 92 -24.86 15.51 11.13
N VAL A 93 -24.52 15.50 9.85
CA VAL A 93 -23.14 15.37 9.37
C VAL A 93 -22.73 16.69 8.74
N GLU A 94 -21.64 17.27 9.23
CA GLU A 94 -21.06 18.50 8.71
C GLU A 94 -19.74 18.20 8.01
N LEU A 95 -19.56 18.82 6.85
CA LEU A 95 -18.33 18.76 6.06
C LEU A 95 -17.77 20.17 5.96
N SER A 96 -16.49 20.34 6.33
CA SER A 96 -15.79 21.62 6.21
C SER A 96 -14.37 21.43 5.69
N SER A 97 -13.88 22.39 4.90
CA SER A 97 -12.50 22.41 4.41
C SER A 97 -11.66 23.46 5.13
N GLU A 98 -10.38 23.16 5.38
CA GLU A 98 -9.39 24.15 5.83
C GLU A 98 -8.86 25.04 4.70
N SER A 99 -8.86 24.55 3.47
CA SER A 99 -8.37 25.31 2.31
C SER A 99 -9.41 26.29 1.76
N ASN A 100 -10.70 25.94 1.89
CA ASN A 100 -11.83 26.75 1.44
C ASN A 100 -12.76 27.08 2.63
N LEU A 101 -12.70 28.33 3.09
CA LEU A 101 -13.50 28.82 4.21
C LEU A 101 -15.02 28.78 3.95
N PHE A 102 -15.45 28.84 2.69
CA PHE A 102 -16.87 28.83 2.29
C PHE A 102 -17.39 27.42 2.03
N PHE A 103 -16.52 26.41 2.04
CA PHE A 103 -16.92 25.02 1.90
C PHE A 103 -17.52 24.54 3.23
N HIS A 104 -18.85 24.55 3.30
CA HIS A 104 -19.61 24.00 4.42
C HIS A 104 -20.89 23.34 3.91
N TYR A 105 -20.96 22.02 4.07
CA TYR A 105 -22.10 21.21 3.65
C TYR A 105 -22.66 20.45 4.84
N THR A 106 -23.98 20.34 4.91
CA THR A 106 -24.68 19.61 5.95
C THR A 106 -25.57 18.52 5.37
N HIS A 107 -25.64 17.41 6.09
CA HIS A 107 -26.57 16.33 5.87
C HIS A 107 -27.37 16.13 7.14
N GLU A 108 -28.69 16.28 7.05
CA GLU A 108 -29.61 16.10 8.18
C GLU A 108 -30.51 14.89 7.91
N MET A 109 -30.41 13.89 8.78
CA MET A 109 -31.20 12.67 8.70
C MET A 109 -32.10 12.53 9.92
N ASP A 110 -33.37 12.20 9.69
CA ASP A 110 -34.34 11.79 10.70
C ASP A 110 -34.79 10.34 10.44
N SER A 111 -35.56 9.76 11.36
CA SER A 111 -36.00 8.36 11.24
C SER A 111 -36.95 8.10 10.06
N VAL A 112 -37.66 9.12 9.58
CA VAL A 112 -38.62 8.99 8.46
C VAL A 112 -37.85 8.98 7.13
N ARG A 113 -36.98 9.97 6.91
CA ARG A 113 -36.10 10.06 5.75
C ARG A 113 -35.16 8.88 5.65
N PHE A 114 -34.68 8.38 6.80
CA PHE A 114 -33.83 7.19 6.81
C PHE A 114 -34.55 5.94 6.29
N SER A 115 -35.86 5.78 6.57
CA SER A 115 -36.63 4.65 6.03
C SER A 115 -36.62 4.63 4.50
N ASP A 116 -36.73 5.80 3.86
CA ASP A 116 -36.71 5.92 2.41
C ASP A 116 -35.32 5.59 1.84
N VAL A 117 -34.26 6.07 2.49
CA VAL A 117 -32.87 5.77 2.11
C VAL A 117 -32.55 4.28 2.31
N ALA A 118 -32.98 3.69 3.43
CA ALA A 118 -32.76 2.28 3.72
C ALA A 118 -33.46 1.38 2.69
N GLN A 119 -34.68 1.73 2.24
CA GLN A 119 -35.36 1.01 1.16
C GLN A 119 -34.68 1.21 -0.20
N THR A 120 -34.30 2.44 -0.53
CA THR A 120 -33.72 2.79 -1.84
C THR A 120 -32.34 2.14 -2.02
N GLN A 121 -31.52 2.16 -0.97
CA GLN A 121 -30.14 1.64 -0.98
C GLN A 121 -30.02 0.23 -0.37
N LYS A 122 -31.15 -0.41 -0.06
CA LYS A 122 -31.24 -1.78 0.49
C LYS A 122 -30.39 -2.00 1.75
N LEU A 123 -30.36 -1.01 2.64
CA LEU A 123 -29.64 -1.09 3.90
C LEU A 123 -30.42 -1.96 4.91
N MET A 124 -29.80 -3.02 5.42
CA MET A 124 -30.38 -3.90 6.46
C MET A 124 -29.97 -3.45 7.88
N VAL A 125 -30.15 -2.16 8.19
CA VAL A 125 -29.79 -1.57 9.48
C VAL A 125 -30.89 -0.65 10.00
N ASP A 126 -31.03 -0.56 11.31
CA ASP A 126 -31.96 0.35 11.96
C ASP A 126 -31.39 1.78 12.05
N TYR A 127 -32.27 2.78 12.17
CA TYR A 127 -31.87 4.19 12.25
C TYR A 127 -30.85 4.48 13.37
N GLY A 128 -30.97 3.80 14.52
CA GLY A 128 -30.03 3.95 15.62
C GLY A 128 -28.59 3.52 15.29
N GLU A 129 -28.40 2.66 14.29
CA GLU A 129 -27.08 2.22 13.84
C GLU A 129 -26.50 3.09 12.71
N TYR A 130 -27.28 4.02 12.15
CA TYR A 130 -26.85 4.85 11.03
C TYR A 130 -25.56 5.64 11.30
N PRO A 131 -25.36 6.30 12.47
CA PRO A 131 -24.09 6.95 12.80
C PRO A 131 -22.89 5.99 12.79
N ASN A 132 -23.10 4.75 13.24
CA ASN A 132 -22.06 3.71 13.25
C ASN A 132 -21.72 3.23 11.84
N VAL A 133 -22.69 3.19 10.92
CA VAL A 133 -22.44 2.88 9.51
C VAL A 133 -21.58 3.98 8.86
N LEU A 134 -21.97 5.25 9.03
CA LEU A 134 -21.19 6.39 8.52
C LEU A 134 -19.77 6.41 9.10
N LEU A 135 -19.64 6.22 10.42
CA LEU A 135 -18.35 6.14 11.11
C LEU A 135 -17.48 5.01 10.54
N ARG A 136 -18.07 3.84 10.27
CA ARG A 136 -17.35 2.72 9.64
C ARG A 136 -16.87 3.12 8.26
N MET A 137 -17.73 3.65 7.39
CA MET A 137 -17.34 4.04 6.02
C MET A 137 -16.23 5.09 5.99
N LEU A 138 -16.34 6.13 6.82
CA LEU A 138 -15.31 7.17 6.94
C LEU A 138 -13.97 6.59 7.43
N ASN A 139 -14.00 5.71 8.43
CA ASN A 139 -12.77 5.08 8.93
C ASN A 139 -12.12 4.13 7.92
N HIS A 140 -12.90 3.45 7.06
CA HIS A 140 -12.32 2.66 5.96
C HIS A 140 -11.62 3.57 4.95
N CYS A 141 -12.22 4.71 4.61
CA CYS A 141 -11.60 5.69 3.71
C CYS A 141 -10.29 6.28 4.28
N ILE A 142 -10.21 6.47 5.61
CA ILE A 142 -8.95 6.90 6.26
C ILE A 142 -7.89 5.78 6.22
N LYS A 143 -8.28 4.55 6.57
CA LYS A 143 -7.32 3.43 6.72
C LYS A 143 -6.79 2.94 5.38
N GLU A 144 -7.64 2.89 4.37
CA GLU A 144 -7.35 2.28 3.06
C GLU A 144 -7.86 3.17 1.92
N PRO A 145 -7.32 4.40 1.75
CA PRO A 145 -7.81 5.40 0.79
C PRO A 145 -7.66 4.98 -0.68
N HIS A 146 -6.97 3.87 -0.96
CA HIS A 146 -6.82 3.31 -2.30
C HIS A 146 -7.90 2.29 -2.67
N THR A 147 -8.53 1.71 -1.65
CA THR A 147 -9.54 0.65 -1.74
C THR A 147 -10.92 1.20 -1.41
N HIS A 148 -11.01 2.10 -0.43
CA HIS A 148 -12.26 2.76 -0.04
C HIS A 148 -12.13 4.24 -0.34
N LEU A 149 -12.96 4.71 -1.28
CA LEU A 149 -12.97 6.06 -1.78
C LEU A 149 -14.23 6.78 -1.27
N ALA A 150 -14.07 8.04 -0.89
CA ALA A 150 -15.16 8.96 -0.61
C ALA A 150 -15.20 10.01 -1.72
N VAL A 151 -16.15 9.89 -2.64
CA VAL A 151 -16.29 10.79 -3.78
C VAL A 151 -17.41 11.79 -3.48
N PHE A 152 -17.08 13.08 -3.40
CA PHE A 152 -18.03 14.14 -3.09
C PHE A 152 -18.32 14.97 -4.33
N VAL A 153 -19.51 14.80 -4.90
CA VAL A 153 -19.96 15.46 -6.13
C VAL A 153 -20.83 16.66 -5.77
N MET A 154 -20.38 17.86 -6.12
CA MET A 154 -21.07 19.13 -5.89
C MET A 154 -21.81 19.57 -7.16
N LYS A 155 -23.04 20.06 -6.99
CA LYS A 155 -23.86 20.63 -8.07
C LYS A 155 -23.97 22.15 -7.90
N ASN A 156 -24.18 22.83 -9.02
CA ASN A 156 -24.31 24.29 -9.07
C ASN A 156 -25.56 24.84 -8.35
N ASP A 157 -26.53 23.99 -8.01
CA ASP A 157 -27.74 24.36 -7.25
C ASP A 157 -27.55 24.33 -5.72
N GLY A 158 -26.33 24.07 -5.25
CA GLY A 158 -26.00 23.95 -3.83
C GLY A 158 -26.28 22.57 -3.25
N LYS A 159 -26.76 21.60 -4.03
CA LYS A 159 -26.84 20.19 -3.60
C LYS A 159 -25.51 19.49 -3.85
N ALA A 160 -25.22 18.49 -3.04
CA ALA A 160 -24.07 17.63 -3.21
C ALA A 160 -24.41 16.18 -2.86
N ARG A 161 -23.56 15.25 -3.29
CA ARG A 161 -23.71 13.82 -3.01
C ARG A 161 -22.36 13.23 -2.65
N LEU A 162 -22.31 12.49 -1.55
CA LEU A 162 -21.15 11.76 -1.08
C LEU A 162 -21.34 10.27 -1.37
N ASP A 163 -20.53 9.72 -2.27
CA ASP A 163 -20.56 8.31 -2.65
C ASP A 163 -19.37 7.60 -2.00
N PHE A 164 -19.66 6.61 -1.14
CA PHE A 164 -18.66 5.69 -0.62
C PHE A 164 -18.49 4.53 -1.59
N ILE A 165 -17.31 4.40 -2.18
CA ILE A 165 -17.03 3.45 -3.24
C ILE A 165 -15.91 2.51 -2.81
N GLN A 166 -16.14 1.21 -2.92
CA GLN A 166 -15.11 0.20 -2.77
C GLN A 166 -14.53 -0.18 -4.14
N ASN A 167 -13.23 -0.02 -4.29
CA ASN A 167 -12.47 -0.44 -5.44
C ASN A 167 -12.00 -1.90 -5.25
N MET A 168 -12.61 -2.80 -6.01
CA MET A 168 -12.32 -4.23 -6.05
C MET A 168 -11.56 -4.57 -7.33
N GLU A 169 -10.34 -4.02 -7.49
CA GLU A 169 -9.36 -4.19 -8.59
C GLU A 169 -9.88 -3.96 -10.03
N TYR A 170 -10.94 -4.65 -10.44
CA TYR A 170 -11.61 -4.61 -11.74
C TYR A 170 -13.03 -4.03 -11.69
N LYS A 171 -13.54 -3.68 -10.50
CA LYS A 171 -14.90 -3.16 -10.32
C LYS A 171 -14.99 -2.14 -9.20
N PHE A 172 -15.70 -1.05 -9.45
CA PHE A 172 -16.12 -0.12 -8.41
C PHE A 172 -17.51 -0.52 -7.92
N VAL A 173 -17.66 -0.71 -6.61
CA VAL A 173 -18.93 -1.02 -5.96
C VAL A 173 -19.30 0.16 -5.06
N GLU A 174 -20.43 0.79 -5.35
CA GLU A 174 -21.00 1.79 -4.46
C GLU A 174 -21.56 1.10 -3.20
N LEU A 175 -21.06 1.51 -2.03
CA LEU A 175 -21.45 0.96 -0.74
C LEU A 175 -22.59 1.75 -0.09
N LEU A 176 -22.55 3.08 -0.22
CA LEU A 176 -23.49 4.00 0.41
C LEU A 176 -23.41 5.35 -0.32
N SER A 177 -24.56 5.95 -0.60
CA SER A 177 -24.66 7.30 -1.16
C SER A 177 -25.41 8.22 -0.20
N VAL A 178 -24.87 9.40 0.08
CA VAL A 178 -25.42 10.34 1.07
C VAL A 178 -25.59 11.72 0.45
N GLU A 179 -26.79 12.28 0.51
CA GLU A 179 -27.08 13.62 -0.03
C GLU A 179 -26.73 14.72 0.97
N PHE A 180 -26.13 15.80 0.48
CA PHE A 180 -25.71 16.97 1.25
C PHE A 180 -26.29 18.25 0.63
N ALA A 181 -26.45 19.28 1.45
CA ALA A 181 -26.82 20.63 1.02
C ALA A 181 -25.77 21.64 1.51
N ALA A 182 -25.44 22.61 0.66
CA ALA A 182 -24.62 23.75 1.05
C ALA A 182 -25.36 24.54 2.12
N SER A 183 -24.65 24.92 3.18
CA SER A 183 -25.25 25.73 4.25
C SER A 183 -25.48 27.16 3.80
N ASP A 184 -26.44 27.82 4.46
CA ASP A 184 -26.77 29.21 4.21
C ASP A 184 -25.62 30.16 4.65
N GLU A 185 -25.60 31.35 4.06
CA GLU A 185 -24.52 32.32 4.27
C GLU A 185 -24.37 32.74 5.74
N GLU A 186 -25.46 32.73 6.53
CA GLU A 186 -25.40 33.06 7.95
C GLU A 186 -24.71 31.98 8.77
N THR A 187 -25.04 30.71 8.51
CA THR A 187 -24.37 29.56 9.13
C THR A 187 -22.89 29.50 8.75
N VAL A 188 -22.55 29.67 7.48
CA VAL A 188 -21.15 29.71 7.01
C VAL A 188 -20.37 30.80 7.75
N ARG A 189 -20.94 32.01 7.90
CA ARG A 189 -20.30 33.13 8.61
C ARG A 189 -20.07 32.83 10.09
N LYS A 190 -21.05 32.21 10.76
CA LYS A 190 -20.92 31.77 12.16
C LYS A 190 -19.82 30.73 12.31
N GLN A 191 -19.77 29.73 11.42
CA GLN A 191 -18.74 28.69 11.40
C GLN A 191 -17.34 29.25 11.13
N ILE A 192 -17.17 30.15 10.16
CA ILE A 192 -15.90 30.84 9.91
C ILE A 192 -15.43 31.59 11.16
N THR A 193 -16.34 32.32 11.81
CA THR A 193 -16.03 33.09 13.03
C THR A 193 -15.59 32.17 14.17
N TYR A 194 -16.31 31.07 14.37
CA TYR A 194 -15.96 30.03 15.36
C TYR A 194 -14.58 29.44 15.09
N ARG A 195 -14.32 28.98 13.85
CA ARG A 195 -13.05 28.38 13.43
C ARG A 195 -11.88 29.35 13.62
N TYR A 196 -12.05 30.61 13.22
CA TYR A 196 -11.05 31.66 13.42
C TYR A 196 -10.73 31.86 14.90
N ASN A 197 -11.75 31.98 15.75
CA ASN A 197 -11.55 32.16 17.20
C ASN A 197 -10.90 30.93 17.85
N ASN A 198 -11.26 29.71 17.41
CA ASN A 198 -10.64 28.46 17.89
C ASN A 198 -9.15 28.39 17.54
N VAL A 199 -8.79 28.68 16.28
CA VAL A 199 -7.38 28.70 15.84
C VAL A 199 -6.59 29.80 16.56
N LYS A 200 -7.18 31.01 16.70
CA LYS A 200 -6.57 32.12 17.44
C LYS A 200 -6.28 31.75 18.90
N ALA A 201 -7.20 31.06 19.57
CA ALA A 201 -7.01 30.59 20.94
C ALA A 201 -5.93 29.51 21.05
N LYS A 202 -5.92 28.52 20.14
CA LYS A 202 -4.88 27.48 20.07
C LYS A 202 -3.49 28.08 19.82
N LEU A 203 -3.40 29.06 18.92
CA LEU A 203 -2.14 29.75 18.61
C LEU A 203 -1.63 30.55 19.82
N ALA A 204 -2.51 31.22 20.56
CA ALA A 204 -2.16 31.92 21.78
C ALA A 204 -1.60 30.96 22.84
N LEU A 205 -2.21 29.78 23.00
CA LEU A 205 -1.72 28.74 23.92
C LEU A 205 -0.33 28.22 23.51
N LEU A 206 -0.15 27.87 22.23
CA LEU A 206 1.13 27.38 21.72
C LEU A 206 2.23 28.43 21.88
N SER A 207 1.91 29.70 21.65
CA SER A 207 2.84 30.81 21.85
C SER A 207 3.23 31.00 23.32
N ALA A 208 2.26 30.87 24.24
CA ALA A 208 2.53 30.90 25.68
C ALA A 208 3.42 29.73 26.12
N ARG A 209 3.12 28.50 25.67
CA ARG A 209 3.95 27.31 25.94
C ARG A 209 5.35 27.43 25.38
N LEU A 210 5.50 27.99 24.18
CA LEU A 210 6.81 28.25 23.58
C LEU A 210 7.61 29.26 24.40
N ALA A 211 6.96 30.30 24.95
CA ALA A 211 7.59 31.26 25.83
C ALA A 211 8.06 30.60 27.14
N ASP A 212 7.25 29.74 27.75
CA ASP A 212 7.61 28.97 28.96
C ASP A 212 8.81 28.04 28.71
N VAL A 213 8.78 27.29 27.60
CA VAL A 213 9.89 26.42 27.20
C VAL A 213 11.17 27.23 26.98
N ASN A 214 11.07 28.38 26.30
CA ASN A 214 12.21 29.27 26.12
C ASN A 214 12.75 29.81 27.45
N ALA A 215 11.88 30.13 28.42
CA ALA A 215 12.30 30.55 29.76
C ALA A 215 12.99 29.42 30.52
N LEU A 216 12.47 28.20 30.45
CA LEU A 216 13.08 26.99 31.04
C LEU A 216 14.46 26.68 30.44
N VAL A 217 14.62 26.79 29.12
CA VAL A 217 15.89 26.59 28.43
C VAL A 217 16.90 27.66 28.84
N LYS A 218 16.47 28.93 28.95
CA LYS A 218 17.32 30.04 29.47
C LYS A 218 17.82 29.78 30.89
N LEU A 219 17.01 29.14 31.73
CA LEU A 219 17.32 28.85 33.13
C LEU A 219 18.23 27.62 33.31
N LYS A 220 18.01 26.55 32.53
CA LYS A 220 18.71 25.27 32.70
C LYS A 220 19.97 25.10 31.86
N ASN A 221 20.12 25.78 30.73
CA ASN A 221 21.31 25.67 29.88
C ASN A 221 21.53 26.94 29.03
N PRO A 222 22.17 28.00 29.57
CA PRO A 222 22.40 29.25 28.84
C PRO A 222 23.33 29.07 27.62
N SER A 223 24.16 28.03 27.60
CA SER A 223 25.07 27.67 26.49
C SER A 223 24.35 27.19 25.22
N LEU A 224 23.15 26.62 25.33
CA LEU A 224 22.35 26.14 24.19
C LEU A 224 21.73 27.29 23.37
N LEU A 225 21.48 28.44 23.99
CA LEU A 225 20.98 29.64 23.32
C LEU A 225 22.06 30.32 22.47
N LEU A 226 23.33 30.28 22.92
CA LEU A 226 24.46 30.83 22.18
C LEU A 226 24.71 30.07 20.87
N GLN A 227 24.49 28.75 20.85
CA GLN A 227 24.59 27.95 19.62
C GLN A 227 23.48 28.24 18.61
N LYS A 228 22.23 28.53 19.05
CA LYS A 228 21.13 28.86 18.12
C LYS A 228 21.26 30.25 17.50
N VAL A 229 21.83 31.23 18.19
CA VAL A 229 22.03 32.59 17.62
C VAL A 229 23.08 32.58 16.49
N ALA A 230 24.02 31.63 16.49
CA ALA A 230 24.97 31.46 15.40
C ALA A 230 24.31 30.89 14.12
N VAL A 231 23.28 30.05 14.26
CA VAL A 231 22.59 29.41 13.12
C VAL A 231 21.55 30.34 12.46
N SER A 232 21.02 31.32 13.19
CA SER A 232 20.00 32.25 12.66
C SER A 232 20.56 33.33 11.72
N LYS A 233 21.85 33.66 11.76
CA LYS A 233 22.43 34.74 10.93
C LYS A 233 22.69 34.35 9.47
N THR A 234 22.61 33.06 9.12
CA THR A 234 22.84 32.57 7.75
C THR A 234 21.57 32.41 6.92
N ALA A 235 20.37 32.56 7.51
CA ALA A 235 19.10 32.22 6.85
C ALA A 235 18.23 33.41 6.40
N SER A 236 18.58 34.67 6.69
CA SER A 236 17.67 35.81 6.49
C SER A 236 17.85 36.59 5.16
N CYS A 237 18.44 36.02 4.11
CA CYS A 237 18.74 36.80 2.90
C CYS A 237 17.96 36.42 1.63
N HIS A 238 17.09 35.41 1.62
CA HIS A 238 16.33 35.04 0.40
C HIS A 238 14.88 34.69 0.73
N SER A 239 13.97 35.68 0.70
CA SER A 239 12.55 35.51 0.27
C SER A 239 11.69 36.73 0.64
N VAL A 240 11.71 37.80 -0.15
CA VAL A 240 10.58 38.75 -0.26
C VAL A 240 10.55 39.34 -1.68
N ALA A 241 9.78 38.73 -2.58
CA ALA A 241 9.28 39.21 -3.88
C ALA A 241 8.61 37.97 -4.53
N LEU A 242 7.32 37.84 -4.87
CA LEU A 242 6.35 38.73 -5.49
C LEU A 242 4.93 38.16 -5.23
N TYR A 243 3.97 39.02 -4.90
CA TYR A 243 2.54 38.79 -5.14
C TYR A 243 1.99 40.03 -5.84
N GLY A 244 1.31 39.78 -6.96
CA GLY A 244 0.54 40.72 -7.78
C GLY A 244 0.37 40.07 -9.15
N SER A 245 -0.74 40.10 -9.87
CA SER A 245 -2.10 40.64 -9.68
C SER A 245 -2.79 40.49 -11.05
N GLY A 246 -4.10 40.20 -11.10
CA GLY A 246 -4.95 40.51 -12.27
C GLY A 246 -5.13 39.39 -13.30
N VAL A 247 -6.18 39.32 -14.13
CA VAL A 247 -7.44 40.06 -14.31
C VAL A 247 -8.32 39.15 -15.21
N ALA A 248 -9.64 39.16 -15.00
CA ALA A 248 -10.65 38.47 -15.81
C ALA A 248 -10.85 39.10 -17.22
N CYS A 249 -11.24 38.29 -18.22
CA CYS A 249 -11.92 38.78 -19.43
C CYS A 249 -12.92 37.75 -19.99
N ASN A 250 -14.14 38.24 -20.26
CA ASN A 250 -15.30 37.59 -20.86
C ASN A 250 -15.31 37.66 -22.41
N GLY A 251 -16.14 36.79 -23.02
CA GLY A 251 -16.71 36.94 -24.37
C GLY A 251 -16.38 35.72 -25.26
N GLY A 252 -17.28 35.09 -26.03
CA GLY A 252 -18.66 35.37 -26.43
C GLY A 252 -18.90 34.71 -27.80
N SER A 253 -19.89 33.80 -27.86
CA SER A 253 -20.81 33.44 -28.97
C SER A 253 -20.35 33.28 -30.44
N SER A 254 -20.67 32.13 -31.05
CA SER A 254 -21.54 31.94 -32.26
C SER A 254 -21.33 30.54 -32.86
N LEU A 255 -22.33 29.64 -32.85
CA LEU A 255 -23.36 29.39 -33.88
C LEU A 255 -22.82 29.20 -35.32
N LEU A 256 -22.92 27.97 -35.84
CA LEU A 256 -23.51 27.68 -37.15
C LEU A 256 -23.80 26.18 -37.32
N ALA A 257 -24.98 25.92 -37.87
CA ALA A 257 -25.61 24.63 -38.07
C ALA A 257 -25.12 23.92 -39.34
N ALA A 258 -25.24 22.58 -39.37
CA ALA A 258 -25.53 21.84 -40.59
C ALA A 258 -26.29 20.54 -40.24
N GLN A 259 -27.38 20.34 -40.97
CA GLN A 259 -28.36 19.27 -40.85
C GLN A 259 -28.05 18.16 -41.90
N PRO A 260 -28.87 17.09 -42.07
CA PRO A 260 -28.47 15.69 -41.89
C PRO A 260 -28.39 14.89 -43.21
N CYS A 261 -27.97 13.63 -43.14
CA CYS A 261 -28.34 12.63 -44.15
C CYS A 261 -28.48 11.22 -43.55
N GLU A 262 -29.60 10.60 -43.91
CA GLU A 262 -30.09 9.27 -43.57
C GLU A 262 -29.20 8.14 -44.12
N ASN A 263 -29.15 6.98 -43.45
CA ASN A 263 -29.76 5.77 -44.01
C ASN A 263 -29.70 4.55 -43.08
N GLN A 264 -30.92 4.04 -42.85
CA GLN A 264 -31.36 2.64 -42.96
C GLN A 264 -30.85 1.56 -42.00
N ALA A 265 -31.87 0.98 -41.37
CA ALA A 265 -31.87 -0.19 -40.51
C ALA A 265 -31.48 -1.48 -41.24
N GLY A 266 -30.77 -2.34 -40.51
CA GLY A 266 -30.67 -3.78 -40.74
C GLY A 266 -30.67 -4.48 -39.38
N THR A 267 -31.71 -5.28 -39.14
CA THR A 267 -31.96 -6.05 -37.93
C THR A 267 -30.92 -7.16 -37.70
N PRO A 268 -30.65 -7.54 -36.43
CA PRO A 268 -29.55 -8.44 -36.09
C PRO A 268 -29.96 -9.91 -36.19
N THR A 269 -29.04 -10.74 -36.69
CA THR A 269 -29.15 -12.20 -36.64
C THR A 269 -28.51 -12.69 -35.34
N GLN A 270 -29.29 -13.43 -34.54
CA GLN A 270 -28.86 -14.03 -33.28
C GLN A 270 -27.83 -15.14 -33.54
N THR A 271 -26.65 -15.03 -32.92
CA THR A 271 -25.76 -16.17 -32.68
C THR A 271 -25.55 -16.33 -31.17
N ARG A 272 -26.12 -17.44 -30.68
CA ARG A 272 -25.97 -18.09 -29.37
C ARG A 272 -24.57 -17.92 -28.76
N THR A 273 -24.48 -17.17 -27.68
CA THR A 273 -23.40 -17.29 -26.69
C THR A 273 -23.66 -18.52 -25.81
N VAL A 274 -22.68 -19.42 -25.76
CA VAL A 274 -22.60 -20.50 -24.78
C VAL A 274 -22.29 -19.85 -23.44
N ALA A 275 -23.20 -19.98 -22.49
CA ALA A 275 -22.97 -19.58 -21.11
C ALA A 275 -21.83 -20.43 -20.53
N GLN A 276 -20.71 -19.78 -20.21
CA GLN A 276 -19.76 -20.32 -19.25
C GLN A 276 -20.28 -19.96 -17.87
N ASP A 277 -20.59 -20.98 -17.08
CA ASP A 277 -20.96 -20.80 -15.68
C ASP A 277 -19.80 -20.13 -14.91
N PRO A 278 -20.09 -19.21 -13.98
CA PRO A 278 -19.07 -18.58 -13.15
C PRO A 278 -18.39 -19.62 -12.24
N PRO A 279 -17.09 -19.46 -11.92
CA PRO A 279 -16.36 -20.39 -11.09
C PRO A 279 -17.00 -20.47 -9.70
N GLN A 280 -17.34 -21.68 -9.27
CA GLN A 280 -17.85 -21.97 -7.94
C GLN A 280 -16.82 -21.57 -6.88
N GLU A 281 -17.21 -20.67 -5.97
CA GLU A 281 -16.48 -20.37 -4.75
C GLU A 281 -16.38 -21.65 -3.89
N LEU A 282 -15.15 -22.11 -3.62
CA LEU A 282 -14.86 -23.11 -2.61
C LEU A 282 -15.03 -22.48 -1.22
N SER A 283 -16.28 -22.37 -0.77
CA SER A 283 -16.63 -22.02 0.61
C SER A 283 -17.20 -23.24 1.34
N GLU A 284 -16.33 -24.23 1.62
CA GLU A 284 -16.58 -25.16 2.73
C GLU A 284 -15.71 -24.68 3.90
N GLU A 285 -16.32 -24.41 5.06
CA GLU A 285 -15.59 -24.18 6.31
C GLU A 285 -14.78 -25.45 6.64
N ALA A 286 -13.54 -25.50 6.16
CA ALA A 286 -12.68 -26.66 6.28
C ALA A 286 -12.39 -26.95 7.76
N ASN A 287 -12.71 -28.17 8.20
CA ASN A 287 -12.49 -28.64 9.56
C ASN A 287 -10.99 -28.51 9.93
N PRO A 288 -10.64 -27.76 11.00
CA PRO A 288 -9.24 -27.54 11.40
C PRO A 288 -8.45 -28.84 11.61
N GLN A 289 -9.09 -29.91 12.09
CA GLN A 289 -8.42 -31.19 12.31
C GLN A 289 -8.08 -31.88 10.99
N GLN A 290 -8.98 -31.84 10.00
CA GLN A 290 -8.72 -32.41 8.67
C GLN A 290 -7.62 -31.63 7.93
N LEU A 291 -7.62 -30.30 8.06
CA LEU A 291 -6.55 -29.45 7.54
C LEU A 291 -5.21 -29.78 8.19
N LEU A 292 -5.20 -29.99 9.51
CA LEU A 292 -4.01 -30.39 10.24
C LEU A 292 -3.51 -31.76 9.75
N ASP A 293 -4.37 -32.77 9.68
CA ASP A 293 -4.00 -34.13 9.25
C ASP A 293 -3.42 -34.13 7.83
N THR A 294 -4.05 -33.37 6.92
CA THR A 294 -3.56 -33.19 5.54
C THR A 294 -2.21 -32.48 5.52
N GLY A 295 -2.07 -31.41 6.32
CA GLY A 295 -0.82 -30.67 6.44
C GLY A 295 0.32 -31.48 7.03
N LEU A 296 0.03 -32.37 7.97
CA LEU A 296 1.03 -33.28 8.56
C LEU A 296 1.49 -34.34 7.55
N ALA A 297 0.55 -34.95 6.82
CA ALA A 297 0.88 -35.90 5.77
C ALA A 297 1.73 -35.25 4.67
N PHE A 298 1.37 -34.03 4.26
CA PHE A 298 2.12 -33.27 3.28
C PHE A 298 3.51 -32.90 3.79
N ALA A 299 3.61 -32.29 4.98
CA ALA A 299 4.88 -31.87 5.59
C ALA A 299 5.85 -33.05 5.76
N GLY A 300 5.35 -34.21 6.19
CA GLY A 300 6.15 -35.43 6.33
C GLY A 300 6.64 -36.02 5.00
N CYS A 301 5.88 -35.83 3.90
CA CYS A 301 6.20 -36.37 2.58
C CYS A 301 6.91 -35.36 1.65
N LEU A 302 7.32 -34.20 2.16
CA LEU A 302 7.98 -33.16 1.37
C LEU A 302 9.27 -33.62 0.67
N THR A 303 9.93 -34.66 1.18
CA THR A 303 11.24 -35.11 0.69
C THR A 303 11.24 -36.55 0.19
N THR A 304 10.56 -37.46 0.90
CA THR A 304 10.46 -38.88 0.55
C THR A 304 9.11 -39.44 0.96
N SER A 305 8.67 -40.49 0.27
CA SER A 305 7.58 -41.36 0.73
C SER A 305 8.14 -42.77 0.90
N PRO A 306 8.14 -43.37 2.12
CA PRO A 306 7.54 -42.88 3.37
C PRO A 306 8.29 -41.71 4.04
N PRO A 307 7.63 -40.97 4.96
CA PRO A 307 8.25 -39.89 5.72
C PRO A 307 9.45 -40.38 6.54
N GLN A 308 10.54 -39.61 6.53
CA GLN A 308 11.69 -39.83 7.40
C GLN A 308 11.98 -38.53 8.17
N PRO A 309 12.36 -38.59 9.46
CA PRO A 309 12.83 -37.42 10.19
C PRO A 309 14.00 -36.76 9.44
N LYS A 310 13.95 -35.44 9.35
CA LYS A 310 14.96 -34.60 8.68
C LYS A 310 15.36 -33.48 9.60
N ARG A 311 16.62 -33.04 9.51
CA ARG A 311 17.10 -31.83 10.18
C ARG A 311 16.79 -30.61 9.33
N VAL A 312 15.92 -29.74 9.83
CA VAL A 312 15.37 -28.60 9.08
C VAL A 312 15.61 -27.29 9.82
N ALA A 313 16.32 -26.37 9.18
CA ALA A 313 16.45 -25.00 9.65
C ALA A 313 15.23 -24.19 9.18
N VAL A 314 14.39 -23.73 10.11
CA VAL A 314 13.15 -23.00 9.78
C VAL A 314 13.37 -21.50 9.91
N LEU A 315 13.17 -20.77 8.82
CA LEU A 315 13.20 -19.30 8.80
C LEU A 315 11.89 -18.75 9.40
N LEU A 316 12.00 -18.13 10.58
CA LEU A 316 10.88 -17.60 11.36
C LEU A 316 10.91 -16.07 11.37
N SER A 317 9.91 -15.42 10.77
CA SER A 317 9.88 -13.95 10.64
C SER A 317 9.02 -13.25 11.68
N GLY A 318 8.35 -13.99 12.57
CA GLY A 318 7.31 -13.46 13.46
C GLY A 318 5.94 -13.26 12.79
N GLY A 319 5.81 -13.69 11.53
CA GLY A 319 4.53 -13.72 10.80
C GLY A 319 3.78 -15.04 10.98
N VAL A 320 2.48 -15.02 10.68
CA VAL A 320 1.59 -16.18 10.77
C VAL A 320 2.06 -17.35 9.92
N ASP A 321 2.52 -17.09 8.69
CA ASP A 321 2.88 -18.12 7.71
C ASP A 321 4.10 -18.94 8.18
N SER A 322 5.19 -18.25 8.54
CA SER A 322 6.39 -18.91 9.07
C SER A 322 6.12 -19.66 10.38
N SER A 323 5.19 -19.18 11.20
CA SER A 323 4.80 -19.82 12.46
C SER A 323 4.04 -21.12 12.21
N VAL A 324 3.06 -21.12 11.29
CA VAL A 324 2.33 -22.34 10.91
C VAL A 324 3.30 -23.36 10.27
N ALA A 325 4.19 -22.91 9.39
CA ALA A 325 5.19 -23.77 8.77
C ALA A 325 6.08 -24.48 9.80
N LEU A 326 6.55 -23.77 10.83
CA LEU A 326 7.30 -24.36 11.95
C LEU A 326 6.51 -25.46 12.67
N HIS A 327 5.25 -25.18 13.01
CA HIS A 327 4.41 -26.12 13.75
C HIS A 327 4.06 -27.36 12.93
N LEU A 328 3.81 -27.21 11.63
CA LEU A 328 3.56 -28.34 10.73
C LEU A 328 4.78 -29.25 10.65
N LEU A 329 5.98 -28.70 10.43
CA LEU A 329 7.21 -29.49 10.36
C LEU A 329 7.53 -30.19 11.69
N LYS A 330 7.37 -29.49 12.83
CA LYS A 330 7.60 -30.06 14.15
C LYS A 330 6.65 -31.25 14.42
N ARG A 331 5.36 -31.06 14.14
CA ARG A 331 4.33 -32.09 14.35
C ARG A 331 4.44 -33.26 13.37
N ALA A 332 4.99 -33.04 12.16
CA ALA A 332 5.30 -34.09 11.20
C ALA A 332 6.50 -34.96 11.62
N GLY A 333 7.20 -34.61 12.71
CA GLY A 333 8.29 -35.42 13.27
C GLY A 333 9.69 -35.02 12.80
N HIS A 334 9.86 -33.86 12.16
CA HIS A 334 11.17 -33.35 11.79
C HIS A 334 11.92 -32.75 12.99
N GLU A 335 13.25 -32.81 12.93
CA GLU A 335 14.14 -32.12 13.87
C GLU A 335 14.31 -30.69 13.39
N VAL A 336 13.55 -29.77 14.00
CA VAL A 336 13.51 -28.36 13.58
C VAL A 336 14.30 -27.47 14.53
N THR A 337 15.07 -26.54 13.95
CA THR A 337 15.67 -25.40 14.64
C THR A 337 15.13 -24.12 14.01
N ALA A 338 14.65 -23.18 14.82
CA ALA A 338 14.09 -21.92 14.32
C ALA A 338 15.17 -20.84 14.27
N PHE A 339 15.24 -20.12 13.16
CA PHE A 339 16.17 -19.02 12.94
C PHE A 339 15.43 -17.74 12.59
N TYR A 340 15.79 -16.64 13.25
CA TYR A 340 15.35 -15.29 12.93
C TYR A 340 16.49 -14.54 12.25
N LEU A 341 16.27 -14.04 11.03
CA LEU A 341 17.28 -13.30 10.29
C LEU A 341 17.22 -11.81 10.64
N LYS A 342 18.23 -11.32 11.36
CA LYS A 342 18.33 -9.89 11.66
C LYS A 342 19.01 -9.19 10.48
N ILE A 343 18.21 -8.50 9.67
CA ILE A 343 18.65 -7.72 8.49
C ILE A 343 18.47 -6.20 8.66
N TRP A 344 18.05 -5.75 9.86
CA TRP A 344 17.82 -4.34 10.18
C TRP A 344 19.14 -3.63 10.57
N PHE A 345 19.28 -2.35 10.20
CA PHE A 345 20.46 -1.52 10.46
C PHE A 345 20.30 -0.75 11.79
N GLN A 346 21.23 -0.91 12.75
CA GLN A 346 21.15 -0.24 14.06
C GLN A 346 22.15 0.93 14.22
N GLU A 347 23.20 1.03 13.40
CA GLU A 347 24.31 1.96 13.62
C GLU A 347 24.54 2.91 12.44
N ASP A 348 24.77 4.19 12.78
CA ASP A 348 25.21 5.35 11.97
C ASP A 348 24.48 5.62 10.65
N PHE A 349 23.69 6.71 10.62
CA PHE A 349 23.07 7.34 9.43
C PHE A 349 22.22 6.43 8.51
N ARG A 350 22.18 5.12 8.74
CA ARG A 350 21.54 4.10 7.89
C ARG A 350 20.07 3.86 8.23
N ASN A 351 19.58 4.47 9.31
CA ASN A 351 18.17 4.50 9.70
C ASN A 351 17.86 5.76 10.51
N THR A 352 17.22 6.75 9.89
CA THR A 352 16.80 8.02 10.51
C THR A 352 15.52 7.90 11.35
N TRP A 353 14.99 6.68 11.53
CA TRP A 353 13.61 6.44 11.96
C TRP A 353 13.53 5.82 13.37
N ASN A 354 12.80 6.49 14.27
CA ASN A 354 12.78 6.25 15.72
C ASN A 354 12.02 5.01 16.22
N ALA A 355 11.50 4.15 15.34
CA ALA A 355 10.78 2.94 15.74
C ALA A 355 11.43 1.72 15.07
N CYS A 356 12.06 0.85 15.87
CA CYS A 356 12.69 -0.38 15.40
C CYS A 356 11.64 -1.50 15.26
N PRO A 357 11.27 -1.95 14.05
CA PRO A 357 10.20 -2.95 13.88
C PRO A 357 10.59 -4.38 14.26
N TRP A 358 11.89 -4.68 14.29
CA TRP A 358 12.40 -6.05 14.41
C TRP A 358 12.24 -6.66 15.81
N GLU A 359 12.15 -5.84 16.86
CA GLU A 359 11.98 -6.33 18.24
C GLU A 359 10.61 -7.00 18.41
N GLU A 360 9.54 -6.35 17.93
CA GLU A 360 8.18 -6.90 17.92
C GLU A 360 8.12 -8.20 17.08
N ASP A 361 8.74 -8.21 15.89
CA ASP A 361 8.82 -9.41 15.05
C ASP A 361 9.53 -10.57 15.75
N LEU A 362 10.64 -10.27 16.46
CA LEU A 362 11.39 -11.27 17.21
C LEU A 362 10.59 -11.81 18.40
N GLU A 363 9.85 -10.96 19.12
CA GLU A 363 8.97 -11.38 20.21
C GLU A 363 7.90 -12.37 19.71
N PHE A 364 7.25 -12.07 18.58
CA PHE A 364 6.29 -12.99 17.97
C PHE A 364 6.94 -14.31 17.52
N ALA A 365 8.15 -14.23 16.92
CA ALA A 365 8.91 -15.42 16.52
C ALA A 365 9.24 -16.30 17.74
N GLN A 366 9.74 -15.71 18.82
CA GLN A 366 10.05 -16.42 20.07
C GLN A 366 8.79 -17.04 20.69
N ALA A 367 7.67 -16.31 20.71
CA ALA A 367 6.42 -16.81 21.26
C ALA A 367 5.88 -18.00 20.45
N ALA A 368 5.93 -17.93 19.11
CA ALA A 368 5.54 -19.03 18.24
C ALA A 368 6.46 -20.25 18.39
N ALA A 369 7.78 -20.06 18.48
CA ALA A 369 8.73 -21.15 18.64
C ALA A 369 8.60 -21.83 20.01
N LYS A 370 8.37 -21.04 21.08
CA LYS A 370 8.11 -21.55 22.42
C LYS A 370 6.89 -22.48 22.45
N LEU A 371 5.83 -22.13 21.73
CA LEU A 371 4.64 -22.98 21.59
C LEU A 371 4.94 -24.33 20.89
N ALA A 372 5.88 -24.33 19.96
CA ALA A 372 6.36 -25.55 19.29
C ALA A 372 7.43 -26.33 20.11
N GLY A 373 7.88 -25.79 21.25
CA GLY A 373 8.97 -26.35 22.04
C GLY A 373 10.33 -26.26 21.34
N VAL A 374 10.59 -25.13 20.67
CA VAL A 374 11.81 -24.87 19.87
C VAL A 374 12.39 -23.52 20.29
N GLU A 375 13.72 -23.42 20.36
CA GLU A 375 14.43 -22.16 20.61
C GLU A 375 14.68 -21.41 19.29
N VAL A 376 14.68 -20.07 19.35
CA VAL A 376 14.96 -19.21 18.20
C VAL A 376 16.38 -18.68 18.26
N GLU A 377 17.16 -18.94 17.22
CA GLU A 377 18.49 -18.38 17.04
C GLU A 377 18.45 -17.15 16.15
N VAL A 378 19.09 -16.07 16.58
CA VAL A 378 19.15 -14.82 15.82
C VAL A 378 20.45 -14.80 15.01
N VAL A 379 20.32 -14.75 13.68
CA VAL A 379 21.47 -14.68 12.77
C VAL A 379 21.60 -13.26 12.22
N PRO A 380 22.69 -12.53 12.52
CA PRO A 380 22.93 -11.22 11.95
C PRO A 380 23.36 -11.36 10.49
N LEU A 381 22.54 -10.84 9.56
CA LEU A 381 22.83 -10.83 8.13
C LEU A 381 22.75 -9.42 7.54
N THR A 382 22.82 -8.39 8.38
CA THR A 382 22.71 -6.98 8.00
C THR A 382 23.71 -6.58 6.91
N ASP A 383 24.99 -6.93 7.04
CA ASP A 383 26.02 -6.57 6.05
C ASP A 383 25.80 -7.32 4.73
N ALA A 384 25.55 -8.63 4.79
CA ALA A 384 25.24 -9.43 3.62
C ALA A 384 23.99 -8.91 2.89
N TYR A 385 22.99 -8.44 3.63
CA TYR A 385 21.79 -7.84 3.07
C TYR A 385 22.09 -6.51 2.36
N TRP A 386 22.89 -5.64 2.98
CA TRP A 386 23.30 -4.38 2.37
C TRP A 386 24.05 -4.61 1.06
N ASP A 387 25.10 -5.42 1.10
CA ASP A 387 26.01 -5.64 -0.02
C ASP A 387 25.32 -6.36 -1.17
N ARG A 388 24.52 -7.39 -0.86
CA ARG A 388 23.94 -8.27 -1.88
C ARG A 388 22.59 -7.79 -2.41
N VAL A 389 21.85 -6.95 -1.68
CA VAL A 389 20.47 -6.54 -2.03
C VAL A 389 20.32 -5.02 -2.11
N VAL A 390 20.60 -4.31 -1.02
CA VAL A 390 20.30 -2.87 -0.92
C VAL A 390 21.16 -2.05 -1.87
N ALA A 391 22.47 -2.29 -1.90
CA ALA A 391 23.40 -1.59 -2.77
C ALA A 391 23.03 -1.77 -4.26
N HIS A 392 22.61 -2.98 -4.64
CA HIS A 392 22.13 -3.24 -5.99
C HIS A 392 20.82 -2.50 -6.29
N ALA A 393 19.85 -2.51 -5.37
CA ALA A 393 18.60 -1.78 -5.56
C ALA A 393 18.84 -0.27 -5.74
N ILE A 394 19.73 0.34 -4.94
CA ILE A 394 20.12 1.75 -5.09
C ILE A 394 20.76 1.97 -6.47
N HIS A 395 21.68 1.09 -6.89
CA HIS A 395 22.33 1.20 -8.20
C HIS A 395 21.33 1.13 -9.37
N GLU A 396 20.35 0.23 -9.32
CA GLU A 396 19.30 0.12 -10.34
C GLU A 396 18.44 1.38 -10.39
N VAL A 397 18.05 1.91 -9.22
CA VAL A 397 17.27 3.14 -9.09
C VAL A 397 18.03 4.35 -9.65
N GLN A 398 19.32 4.49 -9.33
CA GLN A 398 20.19 5.55 -9.87
C GLN A 398 20.28 5.51 -11.40
N ASN A 399 20.21 4.31 -11.97
CA ASN A 399 20.13 4.10 -13.41
C ASN A 399 18.70 4.11 -13.95
N GLY A 400 17.75 4.72 -13.24
CA GLY A 400 16.37 4.91 -13.69
C GLY A 400 15.59 3.62 -13.93
N ARG A 401 16.04 2.48 -13.40
CA ARG A 401 15.33 1.20 -13.45
C ARG A 401 14.53 0.99 -12.17
N THR A 402 13.55 0.09 -12.21
CA THR A 402 12.71 -0.21 -11.05
C THR A 402 13.07 -1.62 -10.53
N PRO A 403 13.95 -1.74 -9.51
CA PRO A 403 14.39 -3.04 -9.02
C PRO A 403 13.32 -3.80 -8.25
N ASN A 404 13.52 -5.10 -8.08
CA ASN A 404 12.74 -5.93 -7.16
C ASN A 404 13.64 -6.52 -6.05
N PRO A 405 13.78 -5.84 -4.89
CA PRO A 405 14.68 -6.28 -3.82
C PRO A 405 14.23 -7.60 -3.16
N ASP A 406 12.94 -7.96 -3.19
CA ASP A 406 12.44 -9.18 -2.54
C ASP A 406 12.85 -10.45 -3.30
N VAL A 407 12.88 -10.41 -4.64
CA VAL A 407 13.45 -11.49 -5.48
C VAL A 407 14.92 -11.75 -5.10
N LEU A 408 15.69 -10.68 -4.89
CA LEU A 408 17.11 -10.76 -4.53
C LEU A 408 17.32 -11.17 -3.07
N CYS A 409 16.46 -10.72 -2.15
CA CYS A 409 16.48 -11.14 -0.75
C CYS A 409 16.35 -12.66 -0.63
N ASN A 410 15.43 -13.27 -1.37
CA ASN A 410 15.26 -14.73 -1.35
C ASN A 410 16.50 -15.45 -1.88
N SER A 411 16.97 -15.10 -3.08
CA SER A 411 18.10 -15.78 -3.72
C SER A 411 19.46 -15.51 -3.08
N ARG A 412 19.71 -14.31 -2.56
CA ARG A 412 21.05 -13.91 -2.07
C ARG A 412 21.19 -13.93 -0.55
N VAL A 413 20.08 -13.83 0.20
CA VAL A 413 20.10 -13.74 1.67
C VAL A 413 19.41 -14.94 2.31
N LYS A 414 18.10 -15.14 2.13
CA LYS A 414 17.36 -16.24 2.79
C LYS A 414 17.86 -17.62 2.38
N PHE A 415 18.11 -17.82 1.09
CA PHE A 415 18.62 -19.06 0.52
C PHE A 415 20.04 -18.92 -0.05
N GLY A 416 20.67 -17.76 0.15
CA GLY A 416 22.08 -17.52 -0.15
C GLY A 416 22.89 -17.48 1.14
N ALA A 417 23.13 -16.28 1.68
CA ALA A 417 23.95 -16.07 2.87
C ALA A 417 23.54 -16.92 4.08
N PHE A 418 22.23 -17.11 4.32
CA PHE A 418 21.77 -17.98 5.39
C PHE A 418 21.99 -19.47 5.08
N LEU A 419 21.81 -19.89 3.82
CA LEU A 419 22.10 -21.28 3.43
C LEU A 419 23.60 -21.60 3.61
N GLU A 420 24.48 -20.66 3.24
CA GLU A 420 25.92 -20.73 3.50
C GLU A 420 26.20 -20.82 5.01
N HIS A 421 25.49 -20.04 5.84
CA HIS A 421 25.63 -20.07 7.29
C HIS A 421 25.29 -21.45 7.87
N VAL A 422 24.13 -22.02 7.52
CA VAL A 422 23.71 -23.34 8.05
C VAL A 422 24.47 -24.52 7.44
N GLN A 423 25.16 -24.34 6.31
CA GLN A 423 26.08 -25.35 5.75
C GLN A 423 27.33 -25.53 6.58
N ASN A 424 27.76 -24.46 7.25
CA ASN A 424 28.95 -24.47 8.10
C ASN A 424 28.61 -24.78 9.57
N ASP A 425 27.36 -25.12 9.86
CA ASP A 425 26.88 -25.46 11.20
C ASP A 425 27.13 -26.95 11.51
N GLU A 426 27.63 -27.26 12.71
CA GLU A 426 27.95 -28.61 13.16
C GLU A 426 26.72 -29.53 13.24
N ARG A 427 25.50 -28.97 13.31
CA ARG A 427 24.24 -29.72 13.33
C ARG A 427 23.86 -30.29 11.97
N GLU A 428 24.55 -29.92 10.90
CA GLU A 428 24.38 -30.44 9.54
C GLU A 428 22.91 -30.48 9.09
N PHE A 429 22.31 -29.30 8.90
CA PHE A 429 20.93 -29.19 8.41
C PHE A 429 20.81 -29.73 6.98
N GLU A 430 19.83 -30.62 6.74
CA GLU A 430 19.58 -31.15 5.40
C GLU A 430 18.83 -30.12 4.54
N TYR A 431 17.85 -29.46 5.14
CA TYR A 431 16.94 -28.53 4.45
C TYR A 431 16.77 -27.21 5.21
N VAL A 432 16.42 -26.15 4.46
CA VAL A 432 15.93 -24.87 4.98
C VAL A 432 14.46 -24.73 4.62
N ALA A 433 13.62 -24.47 5.60
CA ALA A 433 12.20 -24.23 5.40
C ALA A 433 11.81 -22.77 5.61
N SER A 434 10.76 -22.34 4.91
CA SER A 434 10.17 -21.02 5.13
C SER A 434 8.66 -21.04 4.87
N GLY A 435 7.95 -20.02 5.34
CA GLY A 435 6.51 -19.85 5.13
C GLY A 435 6.13 -19.34 3.74
N HIS A 436 6.91 -19.59 2.69
CA HIS A 436 6.52 -19.14 1.35
C HIS A 436 5.43 -20.03 0.74
N TYR A 437 4.57 -19.40 -0.05
CA TYR A 437 3.52 -20.02 -0.83
C TYR A 437 4.05 -20.45 -2.20
N ALA A 438 4.79 -21.56 -2.23
CA ALA A 438 5.28 -22.22 -3.43
C ALA A 438 5.47 -23.71 -3.13
N ARG A 439 5.57 -24.57 -4.14
CA ARG A 439 5.85 -26.00 -3.95
C ARG A 439 7.23 -26.32 -4.53
N VAL A 440 8.03 -27.11 -3.80
CA VAL A 440 9.24 -27.73 -4.36
C VAL A 440 8.95 -29.20 -4.55
N GLU A 441 9.20 -29.70 -5.76
CA GLU A 441 9.12 -31.12 -6.07
C GLU A 441 10.54 -31.67 -6.12
N HIS A 442 10.90 -32.46 -5.12
CA HIS A 442 12.18 -33.16 -5.07
C HIS A 442 12.05 -34.55 -5.70
N ASP A 443 13.03 -34.95 -6.50
CA ASP A 443 13.14 -36.33 -6.94
C ASP A 443 13.63 -37.20 -5.76
N PRO A 444 12.87 -38.24 -5.32
CA PRO A 444 13.24 -39.04 -4.15
C PRO A 444 14.62 -39.71 -4.28
N ASN A 445 15.02 -40.03 -5.51
CA ASN A 445 16.30 -40.67 -5.82
C ASN A 445 17.41 -39.65 -6.16
N LYS A 446 17.09 -38.35 -6.17
CA LYS A 446 17.97 -37.25 -6.60
C LYS A 446 18.58 -37.44 -8.00
N MET A 447 17.90 -38.18 -8.87
CA MET A 447 18.32 -38.43 -10.25
C MET A 447 17.87 -37.32 -11.19
N ARG A 448 16.78 -36.63 -10.83
CA ARG A 448 16.27 -35.46 -11.56
C ARG A 448 16.43 -34.18 -10.75
N PRO A 449 16.56 -33.03 -11.43
CA PRO A 449 16.53 -31.75 -10.77
C PRO A 449 15.24 -31.57 -9.96
N SER A 450 15.35 -30.94 -8.79
CA SER A 450 14.19 -30.36 -8.09
C SER A 450 13.52 -29.30 -8.94
N ARG A 451 12.19 -29.23 -8.88
CA ARG A 451 11.35 -28.32 -9.66
C ARG A 451 10.62 -27.36 -8.75
N LEU A 452 10.47 -26.10 -9.17
CA LEU A 452 9.70 -25.09 -8.45
C LEU A 452 8.32 -24.97 -9.07
N LEU A 453 7.27 -25.21 -8.30
CA LEU A 453 5.89 -25.30 -8.78
C LEU A 453 5.01 -24.25 -8.07
N PRO A 454 3.96 -23.74 -8.74
CA PRO A 454 2.95 -22.91 -8.10
C PRO A 454 2.30 -23.59 -6.90
N CYS A 455 1.89 -22.81 -5.91
CA CYS A 455 1.07 -23.33 -4.80
C CYS A 455 -0.42 -23.41 -5.17
N ALA A 456 -1.21 -24.05 -4.30
CA ALA A 456 -2.66 -24.16 -4.47
C ALA A 456 -3.38 -22.80 -4.49
N ASP A 457 -2.86 -21.79 -3.79
CA ASP A 457 -3.39 -20.43 -3.78
C ASP A 457 -2.77 -19.57 -4.90
N ASN A 458 -3.45 -19.46 -6.04
CA ASN A 458 -2.94 -18.68 -7.18
C ASN A 458 -2.73 -17.20 -6.88
N VAL A 459 -3.47 -16.63 -5.93
CA VAL A 459 -3.33 -15.21 -5.55
C VAL A 459 -2.08 -15.00 -4.71
N LYS A 460 -1.79 -15.94 -3.80
CA LYS A 460 -0.62 -15.87 -2.92
C LYS A 460 0.62 -16.56 -3.47
N ASP A 461 0.56 -17.16 -4.66
CA ASP A 461 1.69 -17.82 -5.33
C ASP A 461 2.95 -16.93 -5.38
N GLN A 462 3.98 -17.36 -4.64
CA GLN A 462 5.24 -16.66 -4.46
C GLN A 462 6.38 -17.21 -5.33
N THR A 463 6.10 -18.12 -6.27
CA THR A 463 7.11 -18.62 -7.22
C THR A 463 7.81 -17.49 -7.99
N TYR A 464 7.12 -16.37 -8.26
CA TYR A 464 7.72 -15.16 -8.85
C TYR A 464 8.94 -14.65 -8.05
N PHE A 465 8.82 -14.57 -6.73
CA PHE A 465 9.89 -14.10 -5.85
C PHE A 465 11.00 -15.13 -5.62
N LEU A 466 10.76 -16.38 -6.00
CA LEU A 466 11.67 -17.51 -5.83
C LEU A 466 12.32 -17.94 -7.16
N SER A 467 11.96 -17.27 -8.26
CA SER A 467 12.41 -17.58 -9.63
C SER A 467 13.92 -17.52 -9.84
N GLN A 468 14.63 -16.78 -8.98
CA GLN A 468 16.09 -16.64 -9.04
C GLN A 468 16.85 -17.66 -8.20
N LEU A 469 16.16 -18.63 -7.59
CA LEU A 469 16.83 -19.72 -6.87
C LEU A 469 17.58 -20.62 -7.84
N THR A 470 18.86 -20.81 -7.57
CA THR A 470 19.68 -21.80 -8.27
C THR A 470 19.32 -23.20 -7.82
N GLN A 471 19.72 -24.20 -8.62
CA GLN A 471 19.41 -25.57 -8.28
C GLN A 471 20.08 -26.07 -6.99
N ALA A 472 21.30 -25.60 -6.72
CA ALA A 472 22.01 -25.89 -5.47
C ALA A 472 21.25 -25.37 -4.24
N GLN A 473 20.53 -24.25 -4.39
CA GLN A 473 19.68 -23.70 -3.35
C GLN A 473 18.36 -24.46 -3.29
N LEU A 474 17.63 -24.56 -4.40
CA LEU A 474 16.29 -25.14 -4.43
C LEU A 474 16.26 -26.60 -3.94
N SER A 475 17.29 -27.39 -4.26
CA SER A 475 17.41 -28.79 -3.81
C SER A 475 17.46 -28.97 -2.28
N ARG A 476 17.61 -27.87 -1.52
CA ARG A 476 17.66 -27.85 -0.05
C ARG A 476 16.55 -27.00 0.57
N VAL A 477 15.51 -26.63 -0.19
CA VAL A 477 14.43 -25.75 0.31
C VAL A 477 13.13 -26.50 0.47
N LEU A 478 12.43 -26.24 1.59
CA LEU A 478 11.08 -26.75 1.88
C LEU A 478 10.07 -25.62 2.04
N PHE A 479 8.87 -25.82 1.49
CA PHE A 479 7.74 -24.90 1.62
C PHE A 479 6.51 -25.65 2.16
N PRO A 480 6.32 -25.68 3.50
CA PRO A 480 5.28 -26.51 4.12
C PRO A 480 3.84 -26.06 3.82
N LEU A 481 3.64 -24.83 3.33
CA LEU A 481 2.32 -24.23 3.14
C LEU A 481 1.76 -24.42 1.73
N SER A 482 2.47 -25.09 0.83
CA SER A 482 2.18 -25.07 -0.61
C SER A 482 0.80 -25.61 -1.01
N HIS A 483 0.18 -26.41 -0.15
CA HIS A 483 -1.12 -27.06 -0.38
C HIS A 483 -2.27 -26.31 0.32
N LEU A 484 -2.00 -25.23 1.04
CA LEU A 484 -2.97 -24.48 1.83
C LEU A 484 -3.24 -23.11 1.22
N SER A 485 -4.51 -22.69 1.24
CA SER A 485 -4.87 -21.30 1.00
C SER A 485 -4.51 -20.41 2.19
N LYS A 486 -4.40 -19.10 1.96
CA LYS A 486 -4.15 -18.16 3.06
C LYS A 486 -5.21 -18.22 4.16
N ALA A 487 -6.47 -18.41 3.77
CA ALA A 487 -7.57 -18.57 4.72
C ALA A 487 -7.39 -19.81 5.59
N GLN A 488 -7.02 -20.95 4.99
CA GLN A 488 -6.74 -22.19 5.72
C GLN A 488 -5.55 -22.05 6.67
N VAL A 489 -4.48 -21.34 6.25
CA VAL A 489 -3.33 -21.05 7.12
C VAL A 489 -3.76 -20.22 8.34
N ARG A 490 -4.63 -19.21 8.17
CA ARG A 490 -5.17 -18.44 9.30
C ARG A 490 -6.03 -19.30 10.22
N THR A 491 -6.90 -20.14 9.68
CA THR A 491 -7.70 -21.10 10.47
C THR A 491 -6.82 -22.03 11.29
N LEU A 492 -5.75 -22.58 10.69
CA LEU A 492 -4.78 -23.40 11.41
C LEU A 492 -4.07 -22.59 12.50
N ALA A 493 -3.62 -21.38 12.21
CA ALA A 493 -2.97 -20.52 13.20
C ALA A 493 -3.84 -20.25 14.43
N THR A 494 -5.12 -19.93 14.22
CA THR A 494 -6.09 -19.75 15.31
C THR A 494 -6.31 -21.04 16.09
N SER A 495 -6.49 -22.17 15.40
CA SER A 495 -6.69 -23.48 16.06
C SER A 495 -5.48 -23.93 16.88
N MET A 496 -4.27 -23.58 16.43
CA MET A 496 -3.02 -23.85 17.13
C MET A 496 -2.71 -22.84 18.22
N GLN A 497 -3.50 -21.76 18.35
CA GLN A 497 -3.26 -20.64 19.28
C GLN A 497 -1.93 -19.93 19.02
N ILE A 498 -1.56 -19.78 17.75
CA ILE A 498 -0.35 -19.04 17.36
C ILE A 498 -0.55 -17.55 17.69
N PRO A 499 0.37 -16.90 18.44
CA PRO A 499 0.21 -15.49 18.85
C PRO A 499 0.02 -14.51 17.69
N ALA A 500 0.62 -14.79 16.53
CA ALA A 500 0.53 -13.96 15.33
C ALA A 500 -0.71 -14.25 14.45
N ALA A 501 -1.70 -15.04 14.90
CA ALA A 501 -2.85 -15.47 14.07
C ALA A 501 -3.64 -14.30 13.47
N ASP A 502 -3.87 -13.24 14.26
CA ASP A 502 -4.63 -12.06 13.84
C ASP A 502 -3.76 -10.98 13.18
N ARG A 503 -2.43 -11.21 13.10
CA ARG A 503 -1.51 -10.22 12.54
C ARG A 503 -1.79 -10.03 11.04
N LYS A 504 -1.73 -8.77 10.60
CA LYS A 504 -1.79 -8.45 9.17
C LYS A 504 -0.52 -8.96 8.48
N ASP A 505 -0.66 -9.37 7.23
CA ASP A 505 0.49 -9.73 6.40
C ASP A 505 1.41 -8.51 6.28
N SER A 506 2.73 -8.73 6.32
CA SER A 506 3.70 -7.68 6.04
C SER A 506 3.51 -7.19 4.61
N GLN A 507 3.12 -5.93 4.46
CA GLN A 507 2.97 -5.24 3.17
C GLN A 507 4.17 -4.32 2.97
N GLY A 508 4.74 -4.32 1.76
CA GLY A 508 5.92 -3.53 1.42
C GLY A 508 7.21 -4.36 1.40
N ILE A 509 8.33 -3.67 1.17
CA ILE A 509 9.64 -4.30 0.98
C ILE A 509 10.18 -4.76 2.34
N CYS A 510 10.61 -6.03 2.41
CA CYS A 510 10.87 -6.77 3.65
C CYS A 510 11.76 -6.05 4.69
N PHE A 511 12.74 -5.24 4.26
CA PHE A 511 13.68 -4.58 5.17
C PHE A 511 13.31 -3.15 5.55
N LEU A 512 12.38 -2.52 4.84
CA LEU A 512 11.96 -1.15 5.11
C LEU A 512 10.93 -1.08 6.25
N GLY A 513 10.30 -2.21 6.57
CA GLY A 513 9.24 -2.25 7.57
C GLY A 513 8.13 -1.26 7.20
N LYS A 514 7.96 -0.21 8.02
CA LYS A 514 6.94 0.83 7.81
C LYS A 514 7.46 2.04 7.00
N VAL A 515 8.72 2.04 6.58
CA VAL A 515 9.32 3.15 5.83
C VAL A 515 8.84 3.14 4.37
N PRO A 516 8.30 4.25 3.84
CA PRO A 516 7.91 4.35 2.45
C PRO A 516 9.12 4.26 1.50
N TRP A 517 8.95 3.54 0.38
CA TRP A 517 10.00 3.39 -0.65
C TRP A 517 10.57 4.73 -1.14
N ASN A 518 9.72 5.72 -1.39
CA ASN A 518 10.16 7.02 -1.90
C ASN A 518 11.05 7.77 -0.91
N GLU A 519 10.78 7.66 0.40
CA GLU A 519 11.65 8.27 1.42
C GLU A 519 13.00 7.56 1.48
N PHE A 520 13.02 6.23 1.39
CA PHE A 520 14.25 5.46 1.30
C PHE A 520 15.10 5.85 0.09
N VAL A 521 14.49 5.94 -1.10
CA VAL A 521 15.17 6.36 -2.32
C VAL A 521 15.68 7.79 -2.21
N LYS A 522 14.88 8.71 -1.66
CA LYS A 522 15.26 10.11 -1.47
C LYS A 522 16.47 10.27 -0.56
N GLU A 523 16.58 9.48 0.51
CA GLU A 523 17.73 9.52 1.42
C GLU A 523 19.04 9.11 0.72
N HIS A 524 18.98 8.09 -0.15
CA HIS A 524 20.18 7.53 -0.80
C HIS A 524 20.53 8.18 -2.14
N CYS A 525 19.53 8.61 -2.90
CA CYS A 525 19.69 9.18 -4.24
C CYS A 525 19.47 10.70 -4.28
N GLY A 526 18.92 11.29 -3.20
CA GLY A 526 18.53 12.69 -3.17
C GLY A 526 17.29 13.00 -4.01
N THR A 527 17.08 14.29 -4.24
CA THR A 527 16.09 14.81 -5.20
C THR A 527 16.83 15.48 -6.35
N ALA A 528 16.42 15.20 -7.58
CA ALA A 528 16.94 15.84 -8.78
C ALA A 528 15.76 16.28 -9.65
N PRO A 529 15.23 17.50 -9.43
CA PRO A 529 14.06 17.96 -10.16
C PRO A 529 14.29 18.03 -11.68
N GLY A 530 13.22 17.81 -12.43
CA GLY A 530 13.23 17.80 -13.89
C GLY A 530 11.81 17.87 -14.47
N PRO A 531 11.67 18.18 -15.77
CA PRO A 531 10.36 18.38 -16.37
C PRO A 531 9.62 17.05 -16.60
N ILE A 532 8.30 17.10 -16.47
CA ILE A 532 7.39 16.07 -16.97
C ILE A 532 6.85 16.55 -18.32
N VAL A 533 7.03 15.73 -19.36
CA VAL A 533 6.79 16.13 -20.76
C VAL A 533 5.78 15.18 -21.40
N GLU A 534 4.78 15.70 -22.11
CA GLU A 534 3.89 14.88 -22.95
C GLU A 534 4.69 14.32 -24.13
N ARG A 535 4.65 13.00 -24.33
CA ARG A 535 5.50 12.34 -25.32
C ARG A 535 5.13 12.71 -26.75
N GLU A 536 3.85 12.90 -27.02
CA GLU A 536 3.32 13.15 -28.36
C GLU A 536 3.55 14.59 -28.83
N THR A 537 3.32 15.56 -27.95
CA THR A 537 3.37 17.00 -28.27
C THR A 537 4.73 17.61 -27.96
N GLY A 538 5.45 17.05 -26.99
CA GLY A 538 6.66 17.66 -26.42
C GLY A 538 6.36 18.77 -25.41
N ASP A 539 5.09 18.97 -25.04
CA ASP A 539 4.69 20.00 -24.10
C ASP A 539 5.15 19.68 -22.68
N VAL A 540 5.68 20.69 -21.98
CA VAL A 540 6.04 20.58 -20.56
C VAL A 540 4.78 20.73 -19.73
N LEU A 541 4.36 19.65 -19.08
CA LEU A 541 3.13 19.59 -18.29
C LEU A 541 3.35 19.93 -16.81
N GLY A 542 4.58 19.76 -16.31
CA GLY A 542 4.90 20.00 -14.91
C GLY A 542 6.34 19.62 -14.57
N GLU A 543 6.60 19.43 -13.28
CA GLU A 543 7.92 19.06 -12.75
C GLU A 543 7.82 17.85 -11.80
N HIS A 544 8.85 17.00 -11.83
CA HIS A 544 9.02 15.90 -10.88
C HIS A 544 10.19 16.17 -9.94
N ASN A 545 10.26 15.45 -8.81
CA ASN A 545 11.36 15.59 -7.84
C ASN A 545 12.57 14.67 -8.12
N GLY A 546 12.47 13.80 -9.11
CA GLY A 546 13.55 12.88 -9.52
C GLY A 546 13.01 11.74 -10.38
N VAL A 547 13.74 11.36 -11.43
CA VAL A 547 13.35 10.29 -12.36
C VAL A 547 13.16 8.95 -11.63
N TRP A 548 13.95 8.72 -10.58
CA TRP A 548 13.90 7.52 -9.74
C TRP A 548 12.64 7.36 -8.89
N PHE A 549 11.81 8.40 -8.75
CA PHE A 549 10.51 8.28 -8.08
C PHE A 549 9.39 7.79 -9.00
N HIS A 550 9.71 7.54 -10.27
CA HIS A 550 8.75 7.17 -11.31
C HIS A 550 9.07 5.81 -11.92
N THR A 551 8.04 5.00 -12.16
CA THR A 551 8.11 3.70 -12.83
C THR A 551 7.32 3.73 -14.13
N ILE A 552 7.78 3.03 -15.17
CA ILE A 552 7.02 2.90 -16.44
C ILE A 552 5.65 2.26 -16.14
N GLY A 553 4.58 2.81 -16.74
CA GLY A 553 3.19 2.42 -16.48
C GLY A 553 2.58 3.04 -15.23
N GLN A 554 3.33 3.84 -14.45
CA GLN A 554 2.79 4.53 -13.29
C GLN A 554 1.77 5.59 -13.71
N ARG A 555 0.55 5.48 -13.16
CA ARG A 555 -0.52 6.47 -13.29
C ARG A 555 -0.59 7.45 -12.11
N ARG A 556 -0.43 6.94 -10.89
CA ARG A 556 -0.62 7.71 -9.66
C ARG A 556 0.64 8.50 -9.29
N GLY A 557 0.47 9.62 -8.59
CA GLY A 557 1.59 10.41 -8.05
C GLY A 557 2.27 11.35 -9.06
N LEU A 558 1.73 11.49 -10.28
CA LEU A 558 2.22 12.44 -11.29
C LEU A 558 1.77 13.88 -11.05
N ARG A 559 0.65 14.07 -10.34
CA ARG A 559 0.08 15.40 -9.99
C ARG A 559 -0.17 16.30 -11.23
N LEU A 560 -0.57 15.69 -12.35
CA LEU A 560 -0.92 16.38 -13.59
C LEU A 560 -2.45 16.40 -13.79
N SER A 561 -2.97 17.51 -14.33
CA SER A 561 -4.38 17.64 -14.75
C SER A 561 -4.59 17.15 -16.18
N GLY A 562 -5.85 16.89 -16.60
CA GLY A 562 -6.17 16.46 -17.97
C GLY A 562 -5.84 15.01 -18.31
N GLY A 563 -5.71 14.14 -17.30
CA GLY A 563 -5.36 12.72 -17.46
C GLY A 563 -6.48 11.81 -18.01
N PRO A 564 -6.32 10.46 -17.94
CA PRO A 564 -5.27 9.76 -17.20
C PRO A 564 -3.91 9.83 -17.89
N TRP A 565 -2.88 10.23 -17.14
CA TRP A 565 -1.49 10.22 -17.59
C TRP A 565 -0.78 8.97 -17.09
N TYR A 566 0.06 8.39 -17.94
CA TYR A 566 0.93 7.26 -17.60
C TYR A 566 2.36 7.60 -17.96
N VAL A 567 3.32 7.19 -17.12
CA VAL A 567 4.75 7.28 -17.45
C VAL A 567 5.06 6.29 -18.56
N VAL A 568 5.56 6.78 -19.69
CA VAL A 568 5.88 5.96 -20.87
C VAL A 568 7.37 5.79 -21.11
N GLU A 569 8.16 6.78 -20.71
CA GLU A 569 9.62 6.76 -20.90
C GLU A 569 10.30 7.62 -19.83
N LYS A 570 11.56 7.28 -19.53
CA LYS A 570 12.40 8.01 -18.58
C LYS A 570 13.76 8.25 -19.23
N ASP A 571 14.17 9.52 -19.30
CA ASP A 571 15.50 9.92 -19.75
C ASP A 571 16.30 10.44 -18.55
N ILE A 572 17.26 9.64 -18.10
CA ILE A 572 18.09 9.96 -16.93
C ILE A 572 19.09 11.07 -17.25
N GLY A 573 19.64 11.07 -18.46
CA GLY A 573 20.65 12.05 -18.88
C GLY A 573 20.07 13.45 -18.96
N ARG A 574 18.87 13.58 -19.52
CA ARG A 574 18.13 14.86 -19.57
C ARG A 574 17.30 15.13 -18.32
N ARG A 575 17.13 14.13 -17.45
CA ARG A 575 16.26 14.17 -16.26
C ARG A 575 14.81 14.49 -16.61
N VAL A 576 14.28 13.80 -17.61
CA VAL A 576 12.92 14.00 -18.13
C VAL A 576 12.09 12.76 -17.86
N VAL A 577 10.87 12.95 -17.38
CA VAL A 577 9.85 11.90 -17.33
C VAL A 577 8.85 12.18 -18.44
N TYR A 578 8.72 11.25 -19.38
CA TYR A 578 7.73 11.35 -20.44
C TYR A 578 6.43 10.67 -20.02
N VAL A 579 5.31 11.35 -20.26
CA VAL A 579 3.97 10.83 -19.97
C VAL A 579 3.10 10.86 -21.21
N SER A 580 2.08 10.00 -21.24
CA SER A 580 1.10 9.95 -22.32
C SER A 580 -0.30 9.61 -21.79
N ARG A 581 -1.33 10.13 -22.48
CA ARG A 581 -2.74 9.72 -22.33
C ARG A 581 -3.09 8.54 -23.23
N GLN A 582 -2.32 8.35 -24.29
CA GLN A 582 -2.48 7.30 -25.30
C GLN A 582 -1.79 5.99 -24.88
N TYR A 583 -1.55 5.81 -23.58
CA TYR A 583 -0.79 4.66 -23.07
C TYR A 583 -1.34 3.31 -23.57
N HIS A 584 -2.66 3.20 -23.65
CA HIS A 584 -3.38 2.01 -24.10
C HIS A 584 -3.69 1.99 -25.61
N ASP A 585 -3.18 2.95 -26.38
CA ASP A 585 -3.36 2.98 -27.83
C ASP A 585 -2.44 1.95 -28.50
N GLU A 586 -2.85 1.48 -29.68
CA GLU A 586 -2.16 0.38 -30.39
C GLU A 586 -0.68 0.68 -30.70
N ALA A 587 -0.33 1.95 -30.93
CA ALA A 587 1.05 2.38 -31.15
C ALA A 587 1.98 2.11 -29.94
N TYR A 588 1.50 2.38 -28.72
CA TYR A 588 2.24 2.05 -27.50
C TYR A 588 2.08 0.58 -27.11
N ARG A 589 0.92 -0.04 -27.35
CA ARG A 589 0.71 -1.47 -27.06
C ARG A 589 1.60 -2.37 -27.93
N GLY A 590 1.77 -2.04 -29.21
CA GLY A 590 2.61 -2.82 -30.13
C GLY A 590 4.07 -2.89 -29.71
N THR A 591 4.64 -1.78 -29.24
CA THR A 591 6.03 -1.71 -28.73
C THR A 591 6.17 -2.35 -27.34
N ARG A 592 5.14 -2.24 -26.48
CA ARG A 592 5.12 -2.85 -25.13
C ARG A 592 5.00 -4.37 -25.12
N ARG A 593 4.52 -5.01 -26.19
CA ARG A 593 4.43 -6.48 -26.26
C ARG A 593 5.78 -7.19 -26.34
N THR A 594 6.89 -6.46 -26.51
CA THR A 594 8.22 -7.05 -26.65
C THR A 594 9.15 -6.53 -25.56
N VAL A 595 9.84 -7.43 -24.86
CA VAL A 595 10.80 -7.07 -23.82
C VAL A 595 12.08 -7.91 -23.95
N GLY A 596 13.21 -7.26 -23.71
CA GLY A 596 14.49 -7.95 -23.61
C GLY A 596 14.60 -8.64 -22.25
N VAL A 597 15.18 -9.83 -22.21
CA VAL A 597 15.54 -10.51 -20.97
C VAL A 597 17.02 -10.79 -20.96
N ARG A 598 17.68 -10.45 -19.85
CA ARG A 598 19.11 -10.72 -19.61
C ARG A 598 19.32 -11.34 -18.24
N GLU A 599 20.53 -11.86 -18.00
CA GLU A 599 20.94 -12.39 -16.69
C GLU A 599 19.97 -13.47 -16.19
N GLY A 600 19.68 -14.44 -17.06
CA GLY A 600 18.79 -15.55 -16.73
C GLY A 600 19.34 -16.41 -15.60
N SER A 601 18.50 -16.67 -14.60
CA SER A 601 18.70 -17.70 -13.58
C SER A 601 17.64 -18.77 -13.78
N TRP A 602 18.09 -20.02 -13.93
CA TRP A 602 17.24 -21.14 -14.34
C TRP A 602 17.19 -22.18 -13.24
N VAL A 603 15.98 -22.52 -12.83
CA VAL A 603 15.72 -23.37 -11.67
C VAL A 603 16.33 -24.76 -11.85
N GLU A 604 16.14 -25.36 -13.02
CA GLU A 604 16.67 -26.69 -13.34
C GLU A 604 18.13 -26.66 -13.84
N GLY A 605 18.75 -25.47 -13.88
CA GLY A 605 20.16 -25.27 -14.25
C GLY A 605 20.41 -24.92 -15.71
N GLU A 606 19.41 -25.07 -16.58
CA GLU A 606 19.52 -24.76 -18.01
C GLU A 606 18.42 -23.79 -18.47
N ALA A 607 18.79 -22.88 -19.38
CA ALA A 607 17.83 -21.97 -20.00
C ALA A 607 16.85 -22.77 -20.87
N PRO A 608 15.53 -22.46 -20.85
CA PRO A 608 14.57 -23.14 -21.71
C PRO A 608 14.90 -22.89 -23.18
N PRO A 609 14.53 -23.79 -24.10
CA PRO A 609 14.67 -23.54 -25.54
C PRO A 609 13.78 -22.35 -25.97
N SER A 610 14.07 -21.77 -27.13
CA SER A 610 13.13 -20.84 -27.76
C SER A 610 11.81 -21.55 -28.08
N GLY A 611 10.71 -20.84 -27.90
CA GLY A 611 9.38 -21.42 -28.02
C GLY A 611 8.35 -20.68 -27.16
N GLU A 612 7.16 -21.24 -27.10
CA GLU A 612 6.09 -20.71 -26.26
C GLU A 612 6.35 -21.02 -24.79
N VAL A 613 6.14 -20.01 -23.95
CA VAL A 613 6.25 -20.06 -22.50
C VAL A 613 5.10 -19.30 -21.87
N LEU A 614 4.79 -19.63 -20.62
CA LEU A 614 4.00 -18.74 -19.78
C LEU A 614 4.95 -17.74 -19.11
N LEU A 615 4.53 -16.47 -19.07
CA LEU A 615 5.33 -15.35 -18.61
C LEU A 615 4.60 -14.59 -17.51
N LYS A 616 5.33 -14.26 -16.46
CA LYS A 616 4.88 -13.38 -15.38
C LYS A 616 5.87 -12.23 -15.25
N VAL A 617 5.37 -11.01 -15.42
CA VAL A 617 6.18 -9.77 -15.44
C VAL A 617 6.08 -8.99 -14.12
N ARG A 618 5.18 -9.41 -13.24
CA ARG A 618 4.94 -8.86 -11.89
C ARG A 618 4.23 -9.89 -11.02
N HIS A 619 4.30 -9.74 -9.70
CA HIS A 619 3.53 -10.58 -8.79
C HIS A 619 2.02 -10.30 -8.92
N GLY A 620 1.22 -11.37 -8.93
CA GLY A 620 -0.23 -11.37 -9.18
C GLY A 620 -0.70 -12.77 -9.59
N PRO A 621 -2.01 -13.01 -9.79
CA PRO A 621 -2.51 -14.32 -10.19
C PRO A 621 -2.29 -14.64 -11.68
N GLU A 622 -2.13 -13.61 -12.52
CA GLU A 622 -2.07 -13.78 -13.97
C GLU A 622 -0.72 -14.26 -14.50
N ARG A 623 -0.77 -15.04 -15.57
CA ARG A 623 0.37 -15.46 -16.41
C ARG A 623 -0.05 -15.25 -17.86
N TYR A 624 0.85 -14.74 -18.69
CA TYR A 624 0.60 -14.41 -20.09
C TYR A 624 1.30 -15.41 -21.00
N ARG A 625 0.74 -15.74 -22.17
CA ARG A 625 1.49 -16.50 -23.17
C ARG A 625 2.48 -15.60 -23.87
N ALA A 626 3.72 -16.07 -24.00
CA ALA A 626 4.78 -15.36 -24.67
C ALA A 626 5.61 -16.30 -25.56
N LEU A 627 6.18 -15.75 -26.62
CA LEU A 627 7.19 -16.41 -27.43
C LEU A 627 8.57 -15.92 -27.00
N LEU A 628 9.39 -16.85 -26.50
CA LEU A 628 10.79 -16.62 -26.16
C LEU A 628 11.67 -16.90 -27.39
N THR A 629 12.51 -15.94 -27.75
CA THR A 629 13.55 -16.09 -28.79
C THR A 629 14.91 -15.71 -28.22
N TRP A 630 15.87 -16.63 -28.23
CA TRP A 630 17.25 -16.33 -27.83
C TRP A 630 17.99 -15.63 -28.96
N ARG A 631 18.81 -14.62 -28.63
CA ARG A 631 19.70 -13.98 -29.63
C ARG A 631 20.79 -14.95 -30.10
N ASP A 632 21.34 -15.72 -29.17
CA ASP A 632 22.23 -16.84 -29.44
C ASP A 632 21.70 -18.09 -28.72
N ASN A 633 21.35 -19.12 -29.49
CA ASN A 633 20.81 -20.37 -28.97
C ASN A 633 21.82 -21.20 -28.16
N ASN A 634 23.12 -20.93 -28.30
CA ASN A 634 24.17 -21.64 -27.55
C ASN A 634 24.43 -20.96 -26.20
N ALA A 635 24.55 -19.63 -26.19
CA ALA A 635 24.84 -18.88 -24.96
C ALA A 635 23.60 -18.67 -24.08
N ARG A 636 22.42 -18.45 -24.71
CA ARG A 636 21.12 -18.17 -24.05
C ARG A 636 21.23 -17.16 -22.90
N ASP A 637 22.06 -16.14 -23.08
CA ASP A 637 22.36 -15.10 -22.12
C ASP A 637 21.42 -13.89 -22.24
N ARG A 638 20.99 -13.60 -23.47
CA ARG A 638 20.05 -12.55 -23.84
C ARG A 638 18.97 -13.08 -24.76
N GLY A 639 17.73 -12.85 -24.36
CA GLY A 639 16.54 -13.26 -25.10
C GLY A 639 15.58 -12.10 -25.32
N VAL A 640 14.60 -12.36 -26.16
CA VAL A 640 13.47 -11.47 -26.44
C VAL A 640 12.20 -12.24 -26.15
N LEU A 641 11.32 -11.66 -25.35
CA LEU A 641 10.00 -12.18 -25.05
C LEU A 641 8.96 -11.33 -25.75
N ARG A 642 8.12 -11.96 -26.56
CA ARG A 642 6.97 -11.32 -27.21
C ARG A 642 5.68 -11.88 -26.64
N LEU A 643 4.85 -11.04 -26.03
CA LEU A 643 3.50 -11.41 -25.60
C LEU A 643 2.65 -11.79 -26.81
N LEU A 644 2.02 -12.96 -26.73
CA LEU A 644 1.13 -13.50 -27.77
C LEU A 644 -0.31 -13.05 -27.58
N ASP A 645 -0.72 -12.88 -26.32
CA ASP A 645 -2.07 -12.48 -25.97
C ASP A 645 -2.23 -10.96 -26.09
N ASP A 646 -3.39 -10.50 -26.56
CA ASP A 646 -3.75 -9.08 -26.61
C ASP A 646 -4.18 -8.58 -25.24
N VAL A 647 -3.26 -8.58 -24.27
CA VAL A 647 -3.55 -8.20 -22.90
C VAL A 647 -3.12 -6.76 -22.66
N ASP A 648 -3.90 -6.06 -21.86
CA ASP A 648 -3.53 -4.75 -21.37
C ASP A 648 -2.55 -4.91 -20.20
N ASP A 649 -1.25 -5.05 -20.52
CA ASP A 649 -0.26 -5.00 -19.46
C ASP A 649 -0.24 -3.60 -18.83
N GLN A 650 -0.12 -3.55 -17.51
CA GLN A 650 0.09 -2.29 -16.79
C GLN A 650 1.54 -1.75 -16.99
N GLY A 651 2.21 -2.10 -18.09
CA GLY A 651 3.59 -1.75 -18.41
C GLY A 651 4.62 -2.82 -18.09
N LEU A 652 5.55 -3.02 -19.02
CA LEU A 652 6.79 -3.77 -18.82
C LEU A 652 7.87 -2.81 -18.31
N ALA A 653 8.21 -2.91 -17.02
CA ALA A 653 9.15 -2.00 -16.37
C ALA A 653 10.58 -2.59 -16.38
N PRO A 654 11.57 -1.94 -17.03
CA PRO A 654 12.97 -2.36 -16.97
C PRO A 654 13.49 -2.42 -15.53
N GLY A 655 14.24 -3.48 -15.21
CA GLY A 655 14.74 -3.79 -13.86
C GLY A 655 13.84 -4.70 -13.02
N GLN A 656 12.59 -4.92 -13.43
CA GLN A 656 11.76 -6.01 -12.90
C GLN A 656 12.17 -7.35 -13.54
N PHE A 657 11.58 -8.45 -13.07
CA PHE A 657 11.91 -9.79 -13.54
C PHE A 657 10.83 -10.33 -14.49
N ALA A 658 11.27 -10.93 -15.59
CA ALA A 658 10.45 -11.78 -16.44
C ALA A 658 10.62 -13.22 -15.98
N VAL A 659 9.59 -13.79 -15.35
CA VAL A 659 9.59 -15.14 -14.82
C VAL A 659 8.84 -16.07 -15.77
N LEU A 660 9.49 -17.16 -16.15
CA LEU A 660 9.00 -18.11 -17.14
C LEU A 660 8.47 -19.37 -16.48
N TYR A 661 7.39 -19.90 -17.04
CA TYR A 661 6.75 -21.12 -16.61
C TYR A 661 6.46 -22.02 -17.81
N GLU A 662 6.42 -23.33 -17.57
CA GLU A 662 5.98 -24.31 -18.56
C GLU A 662 4.53 -24.04 -18.99
N CYS A 663 4.24 -24.22 -20.28
CA CYS A 663 2.87 -24.14 -20.80
C CYS A 663 2.00 -25.32 -20.36
N GLU A 664 2.61 -26.47 -20.05
CA GLU A 664 1.89 -27.64 -19.56
C GLU A 664 1.70 -27.58 -18.04
N GLU A 665 0.57 -28.06 -17.57
CA GLU A 665 0.32 -28.25 -16.14
C GLU A 665 1.35 -29.24 -15.56
N PRO A 666 1.95 -28.96 -14.38
CA PRO A 666 1.52 -28.02 -13.35
C PRO A 666 2.13 -26.61 -13.45
N HIS A 667 2.57 -26.18 -14.64
CA HIS A 667 3.19 -24.88 -14.89
C HIS A 667 4.45 -24.65 -14.04
N ALA A 668 5.42 -25.56 -14.14
CA ALA A 668 6.66 -25.41 -13.39
C ALA A 668 7.38 -24.11 -13.73
N CYS A 669 7.87 -23.42 -12.70
CA CYS A 669 8.71 -22.24 -12.84
C CYS A 669 10.07 -22.66 -13.38
N LEU A 670 10.37 -22.21 -14.60
CA LEU A 670 11.63 -22.47 -15.30
C LEU A 670 12.76 -21.57 -14.77
N GLY A 671 12.39 -20.46 -14.14
CA GLY A 671 13.29 -19.40 -13.68
C GLY A 671 12.94 -18.08 -14.33
N GLY A 672 13.90 -17.18 -14.48
CA GLY A 672 13.65 -15.89 -15.11
C GLY A 672 14.89 -15.03 -15.23
N GLY A 673 14.73 -13.86 -15.86
CA GLY A 673 15.79 -12.88 -16.00
C GLY A 673 15.30 -11.45 -15.77
N VAL A 674 16.25 -10.52 -15.76
CA VAL A 674 15.96 -9.09 -15.60
C VAL A 674 15.44 -8.55 -16.93
N MET A 675 14.30 -7.86 -16.88
CA MET A 675 13.71 -7.17 -18.02
C MET A 675 14.55 -5.94 -18.38
N GLU A 676 14.84 -5.79 -19.67
CA GLU A 676 15.44 -4.60 -20.25
C GLU A 676 14.57 -4.06 -21.38
N ALA A 677 14.69 -2.75 -21.65
CA ALA A 677 14.03 -2.14 -22.78
C ALA A 677 14.52 -2.81 -24.08
N TYR A 678 13.59 -3.19 -24.93
CA TYR A 678 13.89 -3.76 -26.23
C TYR A 678 13.99 -2.63 -27.27
N SER A 679 15.11 -2.57 -27.99
CA SER A 679 15.29 -1.78 -29.20
C SER A 679 15.61 -2.72 -30.36
N ASP A 680 15.04 -2.47 -31.53
CA ASP A 680 15.28 -3.23 -32.77
C ASP A 680 16.68 -2.98 -33.38
N ASP A 681 17.47 -2.07 -32.80
CA ASP A 681 18.82 -1.69 -33.26
C ASP A 681 19.90 -2.77 -33.04
#